data_AF-A0A8S9JQB0-F1
#
_entry.id   AF-A0A8S9JQB0-F1
#
_cell.length_a   1.000
_cell.length_b   1.000
_cell.length_c   1.000
_cell.angle_alpha   90.00
_cell.angle_beta   90.00
_cell.angle_gamma   90.00
#
_symmetry.space_group_name_H-M   'P 1'
#
loop_
_entity.id
_entity.type
_entity.pdbx_description
1 polymer ?
#
loop_
_entity_poly.entity_id
_entity_poly.type
_entity_poly.pdbx_seq_one_letter_code
_entity_poly.pdbx_strand_id
1 'polypeptide(L)'
;MDLHLQIHGALFGGPSCSSSYWASSSTSLSLPFIFHRRLNSRSRSRSRGTRLRRSGFSAMPCSSSETSRVGCGGGGGGGAGETDNACVADFKLNESTFLASLMPKKEIGADRFIEAHPEYDGRGVVIAIFDSGFDPSAAGLHVTSDGKPKVLDVIDCTGSGDIDTSTVVKANEDGLIRGASGVLLAVNSSWKNPTGEWRVGCKLVYELFTDTLTSRVKKERRKTWDEKNQEEIAKAVKNLYDFDQKHSKVDDAKLKKTREDLQSRVDYLKKQADRKYGVFSRLDACSFVANVYDEGNVLSIVTDSSPHGTHVAGIASAHHPEEHLLNGVAPGAQIISCKIGDSRLGSMETGTGLTRALIAALEHNCDLVNMSYGEAALLPDYGRFVDLVTEAVNKRRLIFVSSAGNNGPALTTVGAPGGTTSSIIGIGAYVSPEMAAGAHSVLEPPCEGLEYTWSSRGPTSDGDLGVCISAAGGAVAPVPTWTLQRRMLMNGTSMSSPSACGAIALLLSAMKAEGIPVSPYSVRRALENTSTPVGDLPEDKLSTGQGLMQVDKAYEYLKQFKDYPCVFYQIKVNLSGKTNPTSRGIYLREPTASRQSTEGKKEDEGEEESSQKDKFEENYKELTKWVDVKSSKFCTLTVLREKRLSRPGTALKVLDEMIQNENETASKKLYEMKLGLLEEIGWSHLVTYEKQWMQVRFPTSLPLF
;
A
#
# COMPACT_ATOMS: atom_id res chain seq x y z
N MET A 1 -41.52 19.74 30.05
CA MET A 1 -40.32 20.53 30.39
C MET A 1 -39.26 20.16 29.35
N ASP A 2 -39.36 20.60 28.09
CA ASP A 2 -39.59 21.96 27.52
C ASP A 2 -38.29 22.78 27.52
N LEU A 3 -37.97 23.59 26.50
CA LEU A 3 -38.81 24.09 25.40
C LEU A 3 -38.29 23.75 23.99
N HIS A 4 -39.22 23.83 23.02
CA HIS A 4 -38.96 23.91 21.58
C HIS A 4 -39.33 25.31 21.06
N LEU A 5 -38.54 25.85 20.13
CA LEU A 5 -38.84 26.97 19.20
C LEU A 5 -38.15 26.61 17.87
N GLN A 6 -38.71 26.65 16.65
CA GLN A 6 -39.87 27.36 16.06
C GLN A 6 -39.63 28.89 16.04
N ILE A 7 -39.67 29.66 14.94
CA ILE A 7 -40.60 29.82 13.79
C ILE A 7 -39.75 30.46 12.63
N HIS A 8 -40.02 30.48 11.31
CA HIS A 8 -41.20 30.32 10.43
C HIS A 8 -40.81 29.61 9.09
N GLY A 9 -41.79 29.36 8.20
CA GLY A 9 -41.59 29.16 6.75
C GLY A 9 -42.69 29.84 5.92
N ALA A 10 -42.56 29.95 4.58
CA ALA A 10 -43.57 30.57 3.70
C ALA A 10 -44.23 29.57 2.74
N LEU A 11 -45.51 29.79 2.41
CA LEU A 11 -46.42 28.84 1.73
C LEU A 11 -47.15 29.49 0.55
N PHE A 12 -47.39 28.71 -0.51
CA PHE A 12 -48.58 28.68 -1.41
C PHE A 12 -48.38 27.52 -2.40
N GLY A 13 -49.34 26.66 -2.77
CA GLY A 13 -50.72 26.43 -2.32
C GLY A 13 -51.25 25.12 -2.97
N GLY A 14 -52.28 24.48 -2.39
CA GLY A 14 -52.85 23.20 -2.86
C GLY A 14 -53.88 23.33 -4.02
N PRO A 15 -54.70 22.29 -4.35
CA PRO A 15 -55.24 21.29 -3.41
C PRO A 15 -55.18 19.80 -3.84
N SER A 16 -55.72 18.95 -2.96
CA SER A 16 -55.78 17.49 -2.93
C SER A 16 -56.70 16.79 -3.95
N CYS A 17 -56.44 15.50 -4.23
CA CYS A 17 -57.43 14.43 -4.00
C CYS A 17 -56.77 13.03 -3.85
N SER A 18 -57.56 11.96 -3.72
CA SER A 18 -57.17 10.69 -3.09
C SER A 18 -57.45 9.40 -3.88
N SER A 19 -56.62 8.37 -3.61
CA SER A 19 -56.98 6.93 -3.56
C SER A 19 -57.17 6.10 -4.85
N SER A 20 -56.52 4.92 -4.83
CA SER A 20 -56.99 3.60 -5.27
C SER A 20 -57.35 3.27 -6.73
N TYR A 21 -56.52 2.38 -7.31
CA TYR A 21 -56.90 1.10 -7.95
C TYR A 21 -57.55 1.01 -9.36
N TRP A 22 -56.96 0.10 -10.16
CA TRP A 22 -57.49 -0.54 -11.40
C TRP A 22 -57.81 0.39 -12.60
N ALA A 23 -57.82 -0.08 -13.86
CA ALA A 23 -57.04 -1.13 -14.53
C ALA A 23 -57.32 -1.06 -16.04
N SER A 24 -56.42 -1.63 -16.87
CA SER A 24 -56.69 -1.97 -18.29
C SER A 24 -56.95 -0.76 -19.23
N SER A 25 -57.10 -0.90 -20.56
CA SER A 25 -57.30 -2.12 -21.37
C SER A 25 -56.72 -2.01 -22.79
N SER A 26 -56.59 -3.20 -23.43
CA SER A 26 -56.96 -3.47 -24.85
C SER A 26 -56.21 -2.74 -25.99
N THR A 27 -55.86 -3.31 -27.15
CA THR A 27 -56.00 -4.65 -27.80
C THR A 27 -55.19 -4.61 -29.13
N SER A 28 -54.91 -5.66 -29.90
CA SER A 28 -55.19 -7.11 -29.82
C SER A 28 -54.38 -7.89 -30.88
N LEU A 29 -54.23 -9.20 -30.61
CA LEU A 29 -54.29 -10.32 -31.57
C LEU A 29 -53.09 -10.64 -32.48
N SER A 30 -52.90 -11.96 -32.59
CA SER A 30 -51.86 -12.71 -33.27
C SER A 30 -52.40 -13.48 -34.48
N LEU A 31 -51.54 -13.82 -35.44
CA LEU A 31 -51.75 -14.94 -36.37
C LEU A 31 -50.41 -15.63 -36.69
N PRO A 32 -50.28 -16.97 -36.54
CA PRO A 32 -49.07 -17.73 -36.86
C PRO A 32 -49.13 -18.38 -38.26
N PHE A 33 -47.96 -18.72 -38.83
CA PHE A 33 -47.86 -19.54 -40.05
C PHE A 33 -46.69 -20.55 -40.02
N ILE A 34 -46.86 -21.65 -40.76
CA ILE A 34 -46.01 -22.84 -40.87
C ILE A 34 -46.18 -23.33 -42.33
N PHE A 35 -45.24 -23.90 -43.10
CA PHE A 35 -43.96 -24.60 -42.88
C PHE A 35 -42.85 -24.02 -43.82
N HIS A 36 -41.66 -24.57 -44.13
CA HIS A 36 -41.09 -25.93 -43.99
C HIS A 36 -39.54 -25.95 -43.95
N ARG A 37 -38.95 -27.15 -43.82
CA ARG A 37 -37.52 -27.46 -44.02
C ARG A 37 -36.93 -26.91 -45.33
N ARG A 38 -35.63 -26.56 -45.28
CA ARG A 38 -34.63 -27.21 -46.16
C ARG A 38 -33.24 -27.26 -45.53
N LEU A 39 -32.53 -28.35 -45.78
CA LEU A 39 -31.12 -28.53 -45.44
C LEU A 39 -30.25 -27.76 -46.45
N ASN A 40 -29.10 -27.26 -46.00
CA ASN A 40 -27.88 -27.45 -46.78
C ASN A 40 -26.63 -27.42 -45.91
N SER A 41 -25.77 -28.42 -46.07
CA SER A 41 -24.49 -28.51 -45.38
C SER A 41 -23.39 -27.82 -46.17
N ARG A 42 -22.44 -27.16 -45.50
CA ARG A 42 -21.07 -27.02 -46.03
C ARG A 42 -20.06 -26.85 -44.91
N SER A 43 -19.24 -27.88 -44.73
CA SER A 43 -18.07 -27.87 -43.85
C SER A 43 -16.91 -27.08 -44.45
N ARG A 44 -16.14 -26.39 -43.61
CA ARG A 44 -14.70 -26.22 -43.79
C ARG A 44 -13.98 -26.14 -42.44
N SER A 45 -12.68 -26.36 -42.44
CA SER A 45 -11.99 -27.04 -41.34
C SER A 45 -10.86 -26.24 -40.68
N ARG A 46 -10.71 -26.47 -39.38
CA ARG A 46 -9.44 -26.48 -38.60
C ARG A 46 -8.45 -25.32 -38.80
N SER A 47 -8.18 -24.63 -37.70
CA SER A 47 -6.83 -24.70 -37.10
C SER A 47 -6.96 -24.82 -35.57
N ARG A 48 -5.83 -24.99 -34.84
CA ARG A 48 -5.81 -25.30 -33.41
C ARG A 48 -5.60 -24.04 -32.56
N GLY A 49 -6.41 -23.84 -31.53
CA GLY A 49 -6.10 -22.90 -30.45
C GLY A 49 -5.17 -23.52 -29.41
N THR A 50 -4.13 -22.80 -29.00
CA THR A 50 -3.26 -23.12 -27.85
C THR A 50 -3.78 -22.43 -26.59
N ARG A 51 -3.99 -23.19 -25.50
CA ARG A 51 -4.34 -22.62 -24.19
C ARG A 51 -3.13 -21.88 -23.60
N LEU A 52 -3.28 -20.58 -23.35
CA LEU A 52 -2.44 -19.85 -22.39
C LEU A 52 -3.11 -19.85 -21.01
N ARG A 53 -2.31 -19.95 -19.95
CA ARG A 53 -2.79 -19.99 -18.56
C ARG A 53 -3.14 -18.57 -18.08
N ARG A 54 -4.18 -18.44 -17.25
CA ARG A 54 -4.29 -17.30 -16.33
C ARG A 54 -3.17 -17.41 -15.29
N SER A 55 -2.41 -16.34 -15.11
CA SER A 55 -1.61 -16.06 -13.92
C SER A 55 -2.26 -14.90 -13.18
N GLY A 56 -2.31 -14.95 -11.85
CA GLY A 56 -2.85 -13.85 -11.04
C GLY A 56 -1.96 -12.61 -11.06
N PHE A 57 -2.55 -11.45 -10.79
CA PHE A 57 -1.81 -10.22 -10.57
C PHE A 57 -1.14 -10.23 -9.20
N SER A 58 0.05 -9.65 -9.13
CA SER A 58 0.80 -9.31 -7.92
C SER A 58 1.51 -8.00 -8.22
N ALA A 59 1.62 -7.11 -7.23
CA ALA A 59 2.55 -5.98 -7.32
C ALA A 59 3.96 -6.52 -7.64
N MET A 60 4.67 -5.85 -8.55
CA MET A 60 6.03 -6.25 -8.95
C MET A 60 7.10 -5.46 -8.20
N PRO A 61 8.21 -6.11 -7.77
CA PRO A 61 9.33 -5.42 -7.15
C PRO A 61 10.17 -4.68 -8.19
N CYS A 62 10.77 -3.55 -7.78
CA CYS A 62 11.72 -2.80 -8.60
C CYS A 62 12.94 -3.66 -8.95
N SER A 63 13.29 -3.75 -10.24
CA SER A 63 14.37 -4.60 -10.74
C SER A 63 15.72 -3.87 -10.82
N SER A 64 16.69 -4.26 -9.99
CA SER A 64 18.10 -3.92 -10.18
C SER A 64 18.79 -4.96 -11.07
N SER A 65 19.26 -4.58 -12.25
CA SER A 65 19.95 -5.48 -13.20
C SER A 65 21.44 -5.18 -13.33
N GLU A 66 22.29 -6.15 -13.00
CA GLU A 66 23.75 -6.07 -13.24
C GLU A 66 24.07 -6.13 -14.74
N THR A 67 24.89 -5.20 -15.24
CA THR A 67 25.25 -5.13 -16.66
C THR A 67 26.52 -5.93 -16.98
N SER A 68 26.35 -7.13 -17.58
CA SER A 68 27.46 -7.89 -18.17
C SER A 68 27.93 -7.25 -19.49
N ARG A 69 29.23 -6.94 -19.59
CA ARG A 69 29.84 -6.35 -20.80
C ARG A 69 29.76 -7.30 -22.00
N VAL A 70 29.30 -6.78 -23.15
CA VAL A 70 29.60 -7.32 -24.48
C VAL A 70 30.02 -6.14 -25.35
N GLY A 71 31.10 -6.28 -26.13
CA GLY A 71 31.67 -5.20 -26.93
C GLY A 71 31.97 -5.63 -28.37
N CYS A 72 31.33 -4.93 -29.32
CA CYS A 72 31.64 -4.80 -30.73
C CYS A 72 31.17 -3.38 -31.12
N GLY A 73 31.71 -2.69 -32.12
CA GLY A 73 32.71 -3.04 -33.12
C GLY A 73 32.49 -2.12 -34.32
N GLY A 74 33.40 -1.17 -34.58
CA GLY A 74 33.11 0.00 -35.41
C GLY A 74 33.00 -0.27 -36.91
N GLY A 75 32.17 0.54 -37.59
CA GLY A 75 32.07 0.64 -39.05
C GLY A 75 31.36 1.94 -39.43
N GLY A 76 32.02 2.80 -40.22
CA GLY A 76 31.51 4.13 -40.56
C GLY A 76 30.98 4.25 -41.99
N GLY A 77 30.09 5.22 -42.19
CA GLY A 77 29.59 5.66 -43.50
C GLY A 77 28.74 6.91 -43.30
N GLY A 78 29.11 8.02 -43.94
CA GLY A 78 28.44 9.32 -43.75
C GLY A 78 27.78 9.84 -45.03
N GLY A 79 26.83 10.77 -44.87
CA GLY A 79 26.24 11.51 -45.99
C GLY A 79 24.96 12.27 -45.66
N ALA A 80 25.05 13.61 -45.69
CA ALA A 80 23.96 14.60 -45.67
C ALA A 80 23.06 14.68 -44.41
N GLY A 81 22.97 15.88 -43.82
CA GLY A 81 22.09 16.17 -42.67
C GLY A 81 22.50 17.37 -41.80
N GLU A 82 23.08 18.43 -42.37
CA GLU A 82 23.53 19.61 -41.60
C GLU A 82 22.37 20.60 -41.27
N THR A 83 21.47 20.18 -40.39
CA THR A 83 20.66 21.04 -39.49
C THR A 83 20.04 20.14 -38.42
N ASP A 84 20.08 20.58 -37.15
CA ASP A 84 19.39 20.07 -35.93
C ASP A 84 20.33 19.64 -34.78
N ASN A 85 21.51 19.06 -35.05
CA ASN A 85 22.45 18.59 -33.99
C ASN A 85 23.10 19.69 -33.11
N ALA A 86 22.69 20.96 -33.25
CA ALA A 86 23.26 22.09 -32.51
C ALA A 86 22.90 22.10 -31.01
N CYS A 87 21.81 21.44 -30.61
CA CYS A 87 21.31 21.46 -29.23
C CYS A 87 22.00 20.46 -28.27
N VAL A 88 22.80 19.53 -28.79
CA VAL A 88 23.38 18.40 -28.03
C VAL A 88 24.68 18.76 -27.30
N ALA A 89 25.32 19.90 -27.64
CA ALA A 89 26.73 20.14 -27.34
C ALA A 89 27.06 20.75 -25.96
N ASP A 90 26.13 21.47 -25.32
CA ASP A 90 26.46 22.42 -24.23
C ASP A 90 26.13 21.95 -22.81
N PHE A 91 25.40 20.85 -22.60
CA PHE A 91 25.13 20.37 -21.24
C PHE A 91 26.39 19.77 -20.59
N LYS A 92 26.83 20.34 -19.47
CA LYS A 92 27.95 19.83 -18.67
C LYS A 92 27.55 19.60 -17.22
N LEU A 93 27.51 18.34 -16.82
CA LEU A 93 27.32 17.94 -15.43
C LEU A 93 28.50 18.45 -14.58
N ASN A 94 28.17 19.21 -13.55
CA ASN A 94 29.09 19.78 -12.58
C ASN A 94 28.46 19.65 -11.18
N GLU A 95 29.17 20.03 -10.11
CA GLU A 95 28.68 19.84 -8.74
C GLU A 95 27.31 20.50 -8.49
N SER A 96 27.06 21.71 -8.99
CA SER A 96 25.78 22.39 -8.76
C SER A 96 24.63 21.78 -9.58
N THR A 97 24.88 21.34 -10.82
CA THR A 97 23.85 20.65 -11.62
C THR A 97 23.59 19.22 -11.13
N PHE A 98 24.61 18.54 -10.59
CA PHE A 98 24.43 17.27 -9.90
C PHE A 98 23.60 17.43 -8.62
N LEU A 99 23.89 18.42 -7.77
CA LEU A 99 23.12 18.67 -6.56
C LEU A 99 21.67 19.11 -6.86
N ALA A 100 21.44 19.91 -7.91
CA ALA A 100 20.10 20.23 -8.40
C ALA A 100 19.33 18.98 -8.88
N SER A 101 20.02 18.02 -9.52
CA SER A 101 19.42 16.74 -9.95
C SER A 101 18.90 15.87 -8.81
N LEU A 102 19.32 16.13 -7.55
CA LEU A 102 18.86 15.38 -6.38
C LEU A 102 17.46 15.82 -5.93
N MET A 103 17.16 17.12 -5.97
CA MET A 103 15.90 17.71 -5.49
C MET A 103 15.42 18.80 -6.47
N PRO A 104 14.83 18.42 -7.62
CA PRO A 104 14.43 19.35 -8.67
C PRO A 104 13.33 20.33 -8.22
N LYS A 105 13.75 21.57 -7.99
CA LYS A 105 12.93 22.72 -7.55
C LYS A 105 13.08 23.94 -8.48
N LYS A 106 14.21 24.03 -9.18
CA LYS A 106 14.57 25.08 -10.14
C LYS A 106 13.58 25.15 -11.31
N GLU A 107 13.21 24.00 -11.86
CA GLU A 107 12.45 23.88 -13.10
C GLU A 107 10.99 24.26 -12.89
N ILE A 108 10.41 23.92 -11.73
CA ILE A 108 9.08 24.36 -11.28
C ILE A 108 9.06 25.80 -10.73
N GLY A 109 10.21 26.49 -10.71
CA GLY A 109 10.35 27.86 -10.23
C GLY A 109 10.28 28.04 -8.71
N ALA A 110 10.38 26.96 -7.92
CA ALA A 110 10.28 27.03 -6.46
C ALA A 110 11.51 27.69 -5.82
N ASP A 111 12.73 27.36 -6.27
CA ASP A 111 13.95 27.95 -5.69
C ASP A 111 13.98 29.49 -5.86
N ARG A 112 13.70 29.98 -7.08
CA ARG A 112 13.65 31.43 -7.37
C ARG A 112 12.51 32.15 -6.64
N PHE A 113 11.41 31.44 -6.35
CA PHE A 113 10.32 31.98 -5.54
C PHE A 113 10.71 32.13 -4.06
N ILE A 114 11.37 31.12 -3.48
CA ILE A 114 11.86 31.18 -2.10
C ILE A 114 13.00 32.19 -1.94
N GLU A 115 13.88 32.35 -2.95
CA GLU A 115 14.92 33.38 -2.95
C GLU A 115 14.33 34.80 -2.97
N ALA A 116 13.29 35.05 -3.77
CA ALA A 116 12.58 36.33 -3.80
C ALA A 116 11.70 36.56 -2.57
N HIS A 117 11.16 35.49 -1.97
CA HIS A 117 10.23 35.53 -0.84
C HIS A 117 10.57 34.48 0.24
N PRO A 118 11.64 34.69 1.05
CA PRO A 118 12.08 33.71 2.06
C PRO A 118 11.04 33.38 3.14
N GLU A 119 10.08 34.30 3.36
CA GLU A 119 8.99 34.14 4.32
C GLU A 119 7.81 33.33 3.77
N TYR A 120 7.79 33.01 2.47
CA TYR A 120 6.72 32.25 1.79
C TYR A 120 7.15 30.80 1.52
N ASP A 121 7.88 30.21 2.47
CA ASP A 121 8.49 28.87 2.44
C ASP A 121 7.52 27.71 2.76
N GLY A 122 6.21 27.98 2.77
CA GLY A 122 5.16 27.04 3.19
C GLY A 122 4.72 27.19 4.65
N ARG A 123 5.33 28.08 5.44
CA ARG A 123 4.93 28.31 6.84
C ARG A 123 3.44 28.68 6.97
N GLY A 124 2.82 28.16 8.03
CA GLY A 124 1.37 28.34 8.27
C GLY A 124 0.46 27.52 7.35
N VAL A 125 1.00 26.61 6.53
CA VAL A 125 0.25 25.63 5.74
C VAL A 125 0.39 24.24 6.36
N VAL A 126 -0.72 23.49 6.40
CA VAL A 126 -0.76 22.10 6.88
C VAL A 126 -1.15 21.16 5.75
N ILE A 127 -0.31 20.15 5.49
CA ILE A 127 -0.47 19.16 4.42
C ILE A 127 -0.79 17.77 5.01
N ALA A 128 -1.82 17.11 4.51
CA ALA A 128 -2.05 15.69 4.79
C ALA A 128 -1.37 14.79 3.74
N ILE A 129 -0.55 13.84 4.18
CA ILE A 129 0.12 12.87 3.32
C ILE A 129 -0.65 11.54 3.36
N PHE A 130 -1.40 11.25 2.30
CA PHE A 130 -2.17 10.01 2.13
C PHE A 130 -1.30 8.99 1.40
N ASP A 131 -0.69 8.07 2.17
CA ASP A 131 0.28 7.12 1.63
C ASP A 131 0.33 5.83 2.49
N SER A 132 1.42 5.06 2.37
CA SER A 132 1.86 3.96 3.22
C SER A 132 2.20 4.34 4.68
N GLY A 133 1.98 5.60 5.08
CA GLY A 133 2.52 6.19 6.30
C GLY A 133 3.99 6.62 6.15
N PHE A 134 4.53 7.35 7.13
CA PHE A 134 5.94 7.74 7.13
C PHE A 134 6.60 7.58 8.50
N ASP A 135 7.93 7.47 8.49
CA ASP A 135 8.77 7.50 9.69
C ASP A 135 8.99 8.97 10.14
N PRO A 136 8.39 9.43 11.26
CA PRO A 136 8.58 10.81 11.73
C PRO A 136 9.99 11.06 12.28
N SER A 137 10.80 10.02 12.50
CA SER A 137 12.22 10.13 12.87
C SER A 137 13.16 10.16 11.66
N ALA A 138 12.64 10.18 10.43
CA ALA A 138 13.44 10.36 9.24
C ALA A 138 14.10 11.75 9.18
N ALA A 139 15.30 11.80 8.58
CA ALA A 139 16.06 13.04 8.47
C ALA A 139 15.24 14.12 7.74
N GLY A 140 15.18 15.33 8.31
CA GLY A 140 14.42 16.44 7.73
C GLY A 140 12.93 16.50 8.11
N LEU A 141 12.35 15.46 8.72
CA LEU A 141 10.94 15.44 9.15
C LEU A 141 10.70 15.86 10.61
N HIS A 142 11.67 16.56 11.24
CA HIS A 142 11.62 16.90 12.67
C HIS A 142 11.05 18.29 12.96
N VAL A 143 11.59 19.34 12.32
CA VAL A 143 11.23 20.74 12.55
C VAL A 143 11.04 21.52 11.25
N THR A 144 10.15 22.50 11.23
CA THR A 144 10.00 23.48 10.14
C THR A 144 11.17 24.49 10.13
N SER A 145 11.25 25.29 9.06
CA SER A 145 12.13 26.47 8.99
C SER A 145 11.88 27.48 10.13
N ASP A 146 10.63 27.65 10.56
CA ASP A 146 10.24 28.50 11.70
C ASP A 146 10.27 27.79 13.07
N GLY A 147 10.92 26.62 13.15
CA GLY A 147 11.24 25.93 14.41
C GLY A 147 10.08 25.19 15.10
N LYS A 148 8.92 25.07 14.45
CA LYS A 148 7.77 24.29 14.93
C LYS A 148 7.99 22.78 14.68
N PRO A 149 7.27 21.89 15.39
CA PRO A 149 7.21 20.48 15.03
C PRO A 149 6.76 20.31 13.57
N LYS A 150 7.55 19.60 12.75
CA LYS A 150 7.24 19.35 11.34
C LYS A 150 6.03 18.45 11.20
N VAL A 151 6.00 17.36 11.95
CA VAL A 151 4.90 16.39 12.01
C VAL A 151 3.96 16.79 13.14
N LEU A 152 2.67 16.90 12.82
CA LEU A 152 1.60 17.21 13.78
C LEU A 152 0.91 15.94 14.31
N ASP A 153 0.68 14.94 13.45
CA ASP A 153 0.08 13.65 13.81
C ASP A 153 0.52 12.53 12.84
N VAL A 154 0.40 11.28 13.26
CA VAL A 154 0.73 10.06 12.50
C VAL A 154 -0.33 9.00 12.79
N ILE A 155 -1.21 8.74 11.82
CA ILE A 155 -2.47 8.01 12.00
C ILE A 155 -2.53 6.78 11.10
N ASP A 156 -2.84 5.60 11.67
CA ASP A 156 -3.30 4.46 10.87
C ASP A 156 -4.79 4.64 10.53
N CYS A 157 -5.08 4.91 9.25
CA CYS A 157 -6.44 5.02 8.77
C CYS A 157 -7.03 3.65 8.39
N THR A 158 -6.20 2.63 8.18
CA THR A 158 -6.61 1.27 7.79
C THR A 158 -7.05 0.40 8.98
N GLY A 159 -6.60 0.74 10.19
CA GLY A 159 -6.73 -0.10 11.36
C GLY A 159 -5.92 -1.40 11.29
N SER A 160 -4.84 -1.43 10.50
CA SER A 160 -3.87 -2.53 10.46
C SER A 160 -3.17 -2.73 11.81
N GLY A 161 -2.86 -1.61 12.48
CA GLY A 161 -2.20 -1.53 13.77
C GLY A 161 -3.13 -1.45 14.99
N ASP A 162 -4.45 -1.52 14.81
CA ASP A 162 -5.43 -1.45 15.91
C ASP A 162 -5.35 -2.71 16.82
N ILE A 163 -5.48 -2.50 18.13
CA ILE A 163 -5.35 -3.52 19.19
C ILE A 163 -6.48 -3.31 20.21
N ASP A 164 -7.30 -4.35 20.41
CA ASP A 164 -8.27 -4.39 21.51
C ASP A 164 -7.55 -4.33 22.87
N THR A 165 -7.89 -3.32 23.65
CA THR A 165 -7.38 -3.02 25.00
C THR A 165 -8.54 -2.74 25.97
N SER A 166 -9.74 -3.21 25.65
CA SER A 166 -10.94 -3.20 26.51
C SER A 166 -10.77 -4.05 27.79
N THR A 167 -9.87 -5.05 27.76
CA THR A 167 -9.58 -5.90 28.92
C THR A 167 -8.77 -5.13 29.96
N VAL A 168 -9.39 -4.83 31.11
CA VAL A 168 -8.77 -4.18 32.27
C VAL A 168 -8.37 -5.23 33.31
N VAL A 169 -7.14 -5.14 33.81
CA VAL A 169 -6.60 -5.97 34.89
C VAL A 169 -5.95 -5.11 35.98
N LYS A 170 -5.77 -5.69 37.18
CA LYS A 170 -5.03 -5.07 38.30
C LYS A 170 -3.75 -5.85 38.57
N ALA A 171 -2.77 -5.18 39.15
CA ALA A 171 -1.52 -5.83 39.56
C ALA A 171 -1.75 -6.63 40.86
N ASN A 172 -1.18 -7.82 40.93
CA ASN A 172 -1.06 -8.60 42.16
C ASN A 172 -0.08 -7.93 43.14
N GLU A 173 -0.02 -8.44 44.37
CA GLU A 173 0.91 -7.99 45.42
C GLU A 173 2.40 -8.00 44.96
N ASP A 174 2.77 -8.95 44.10
CA ASP A 174 4.11 -9.06 43.49
C ASP A 174 4.40 -8.06 42.34
N GLY A 175 3.47 -7.14 42.02
CA GLY A 175 3.59 -6.22 40.88
C GLY A 175 3.37 -6.88 39.50
N LEU A 176 2.77 -8.07 39.47
CA LEU A 176 2.48 -8.84 38.26
C LEU A 176 1.06 -8.58 37.75
N ILE A 177 0.89 -8.32 36.45
CA ILE A 177 -0.43 -8.28 35.77
C ILE A 177 -0.60 -9.48 34.84
N ARG A 178 -1.84 -9.89 34.57
CA ARG A 178 -2.14 -10.89 33.52
C ARG A 178 -2.34 -10.19 32.18
N GLY A 179 -1.44 -10.41 31.21
CA GLY A 179 -1.60 -9.92 29.84
C GLY A 179 -2.67 -10.69 29.05
N ALA A 180 -3.09 -10.16 27.90
CA ALA A 180 -4.13 -10.74 27.03
C ALA A 180 -3.78 -12.15 26.49
N SER A 181 -2.49 -12.51 26.43
CA SER A 181 -2.02 -13.87 26.13
C SER A 181 -2.11 -14.85 27.31
N GLY A 182 -2.59 -14.40 28.47
CA GLY A 182 -2.73 -15.18 29.71
C GLY A 182 -1.45 -15.23 30.55
N VAL A 183 -0.33 -14.74 30.01
CA VAL A 183 0.99 -14.68 30.64
C VAL A 183 1.01 -13.63 31.76
N LEU A 184 1.74 -13.90 32.84
CA LEU A 184 2.04 -12.90 33.87
C LEU A 184 3.18 -12.00 33.40
N LEU A 185 2.93 -10.70 33.35
CA LEU A 185 3.87 -9.66 32.96
C LEU A 185 4.25 -8.85 34.21
N ALA A 186 5.55 -8.62 34.43
CA ALA A 186 6.02 -7.73 35.48
C ALA A 186 5.83 -6.26 35.05
N VAL A 187 5.10 -5.50 35.85
CA VAL A 187 4.98 -4.05 35.67
C VAL A 187 6.29 -3.40 36.08
N ASN A 188 6.79 -2.45 35.29
CA ASN A 188 7.97 -1.69 35.66
C ASN A 188 7.63 -0.74 36.82
N SER A 189 8.29 -0.91 37.97
CA SER A 189 8.02 -0.15 39.20
C SER A 189 8.27 1.37 39.12
N SER A 190 8.89 1.85 38.03
CA SER A 190 9.02 3.28 37.72
C SER A 190 7.77 3.90 37.07
N TRP A 191 6.83 3.08 36.58
CA TRP A 191 5.62 3.54 35.90
C TRP A 191 4.57 4.03 36.91
N LYS A 192 4.23 5.32 36.84
CA LYS A 192 3.19 5.92 37.68
C LYS A 192 1.81 5.70 37.08
N ASN A 193 1.08 4.70 37.59
CA ASN A 193 -0.34 4.51 37.26
C ASN A 193 -1.23 4.98 38.45
N PRO A 194 -1.98 6.09 38.31
CA PRO A 194 -2.79 6.62 39.41
C PRO A 194 -4.13 5.89 39.63
N THR A 195 -4.63 5.11 38.67
CA THR A 195 -5.86 4.31 38.84
C THR A 195 -5.59 2.92 39.40
N GLY A 196 -4.37 2.42 39.25
CA GLY A 196 -3.99 1.03 39.54
C GLY A 196 -4.54 0.02 38.53
N GLU A 197 -5.21 0.49 37.48
CA GLU A 197 -5.85 -0.32 36.44
C GLU A 197 -5.03 -0.32 35.16
N TRP A 198 -4.78 -1.51 34.63
CA TRP A 198 -3.92 -1.74 33.47
C TRP A 198 -4.78 -2.32 32.34
N ARG A 199 -4.82 -1.62 31.22
CA ARG A 199 -5.44 -2.12 29.98
C ARG A 199 -4.45 -3.03 29.26
N VAL A 200 -4.90 -4.19 28.79
CA VAL A 200 -4.04 -5.20 28.14
C VAL A 200 -4.64 -5.66 26.80
N GLY A 201 -3.76 -5.83 25.82
CA GLY A 201 -4.07 -6.30 24.46
C GLY A 201 -2.90 -7.08 23.87
N CYS A 202 -3.05 -7.61 22.67
CA CYS A 202 -1.99 -8.34 21.96
C CYS A 202 -2.11 -8.20 20.43
N LYS A 203 -0.97 -8.16 19.75
CA LYS A 203 -0.85 -8.02 18.29
C LYS A 203 0.37 -8.78 17.78
N LEU A 204 0.32 -9.33 16.57
CA LEU A 204 1.47 -10.02 15.97
C LEU A 204 2.43 -8.99 15.36
N VAL A 205 3.63 -8.86 15.93
CA VAL A 205 4.65 -7.87 15.51
C VAL A 205 4.97 -7.89 14.00
N TYR A 206 4.84 -9.04 13.34
CA TYR A 206 5.09 -9.15 11.89
C TYR A 206 3.93 -8.64 11.01
N GLU A 207 2.78 -8.26 11.56
CA GLU A 207 1.73 -7.51 10.85
C GLU A 207 2.05 -6.00 10.81
N LEU A 208 2.84 -5.52 11.77
CA LEU A 208 3.29 -4.14 11.88
C LEU A 208 4.56 -3.85 11.05
N PHE A 209 5.19 -4.87 10.45
CA PHE A 209 6.46 -4.75 9.75
C PHE A 209 6.32 -5.07 8.26
N THR A 210 6.86 -4.19 7.39
CA THR A 210 6.97 -4.41 5.94
C THR A 210 7.63 -5.75 5.60
N ASP A 211 7.32 -6.37 4.46
CA ASP A 211 7.89 -7.68 4.09
C ASP A 211 9.43 -7.67 3.98
N THR A 212 10.01 -6.55 3.54
CA THR A 212 11.47 -6.35 3.46
C THR A 212 12.11 -6.22 4.85
N LEU A 213 11.53 -5.41 5.74
CA LEU A 213 11.93 -5.33 7.14
C LEU A 213 11.80 -6.70 7.82
N THR A 214 10.63 -7.32 7.70
CA THR A 214 10.29 -8.64 8.20
C THR A 214 11.29 -9.70 7.72
N SER A 215 11.71 -9.65 6.46
CA SER A 215 12.70 -10.58 5.89
C SER A 215 14.11 -10.34 6.45
N ARG A 216 14.56 -9.08 6.56
CA ARG A 216 15.85 -8.75 7.21
C ARG A 216 15.85 -9.21 8.66
N VAL A 217 14.82 -8.84 9.41
CA VAL A 217 14.69 -9.12 10.85
C VAL A 217 14.59 -10.62 11.09
N LYS A 218 13.84 -11.38 10.28
CA LYS A 218 13.80 -12.85 10.36
C LYS A 218 15.14 -13.50 9.99
N LYS A 219 15.97 -12.89 9.13
CA LYS A 219 17.35 -13.35 8.82
C LYS A 219 18.32 -13.07 9.96
N GLU A 220 18.36 -11.83 10.45
CA GLU A 220 19.29 -11.41 11.52
C GLU A 220 18.98 -12.11 12.85
N ARG A 221 17.71 -12.19 13.24
CA ARG A 221 17.29 -12.95 14.43
C ARG A 221 17.48 -14.46 14.30
N ARG A 222 17.72 -15.01 13.09
CA ARG A 222 18.05 -16.43 12.91
C ARG A 222 19.50 -16.73 13.32
N LYS A 223 20.47 -15.85 13.02
CA LYS A 223 21.92 -16.08 13.28
C LYS A 223 22.22 -16.63 14.68
N THR A 224 21.76 -15.93 15.72
CA THR A 224 21.99 -16.32 17.13
C THR A 224 21.27 -17.61 17.55
N TRP A 225 20.28 -18.05 16.77
CA TRP A 225 19.67 -19.37 16.91
C TRP A 225 20.42 -20.43 16.08
N ASP A 226 20.81 -20.12 14.84
CA ASP A 226 21.57 -21.00 13.94
C ASP A 226 22.90 -21.40 14.59
N GLU A 227 23.62 -20.45 15.21
CA GLU A 227 24.85 -20.68 15.99
C GLU A 227 24.64 -21.76 17.06
N LYS A 228 23.64 -21.56 17.94
CA LYS A 228 23.32 -22.50 19.03
C LYS A 228 22.78 -23.84 18.52
N ASN A 229 22.00 -23.83 17.45
CA ASN A 229 21.47 -25.05 16.88
C ASN A 229 22.57 -25.85 16.16
N GLN A 230 23.55 -25.18 15.54
CA GLN A 230 24.69 -25.81 14.91
C GLN A 230 25.66 -26.41 15.95
N GLU A 231 25.84 -25.78 17.11
CA GLU A 231 26.51 -26.41 18.26
C GLU A 231 25.82 -27.71 18.69
N GLU A 232 24.48 -27.69 18.85
CA GLU A 232 23.72 -28.89 19.23
C GLU A 232 23.73 -29.97 18.14
N ILE A 233 23.72 -29.58 16.85
CA ILE A 233 23.91 -30.50 15.72
C ILE A 233 25.31 -31.14 15.81
N ALA A 234 26.37 -30.37 16.08
CA ALA A 234 27.72 -30.90 16.23
C ALA A 234 27.82 -31.88 17.40
N LYS A 235 27.21 -31.56 18.55
CA LYS A 235 27.13 -32.46 19.73
C LYS A 235 26.36 -33.74 19.38
N ALA A 236 25.20 -33.65 18.72
CA ALA A 236 24.39 -34.80 18.33
C ALA A 236 25.06 -35.70 17.28
N VAL A 237 25.70 -35.11 16.27
CA VAL A 237 26.47 -35.84 15.24
C VAL A 237 27.69 -36.53 15.85
N LYS A 238 28.41 -35.86 16.78
CA LYS A 238 29.50 -36.50 17.51
C LYS A 238 29.01 -37.69 18.34
N ASN A 239 27.90 -37.56 19.06
CA ASN A 239 27.34 -38.66 19.85
C ASN A 239 26.95 -39.88 18.99
N LEU A 240 26.45 -39.65 17.77
CA LEU A 240 26.17 -40.71 16.80
C LEU A 240 27.45 -41.36 16.25
N TYR A 241 28.48 -40.57 15.92
CA TYR A 241 29.78 -41.06 15.47
C TYR A 241 30.51 -41.87 16.56
N ASP A 242 30.55 -41.36 17.79
CA ASP A 242 31.14 -42.03 18.96
C ASP A 242 30.38 -43.31 19.34
N PHE A 243 29.11 -43.46 18.95
CA PHE A 243 28.34 -44.70 19.07
C PHE A 243 28.73 -45.70 17.97
N ASP A 244 28.75 -45.27 16.70
CA ASP A 244 29.07 -46.13 15.56
C ASP A 244 30.51 -46.67 15.61
N GLN A 245 31.47 -45.86 16.09
CA GLN A 245 32.85 -46.31 16.34
C GLN A 245 32.94 -47.40 17.42
N LYS A 246 32.08 -47.36 18.45
CA LYS A 246 32.05 -48.36 19.53
C LYS A 246 31.27 -49.62 19.17
N HIS A 247 30.43 -49.56 18.15
CA HIS A 247 29.50 -50.63 17.77
C HIS A 247 29.57 -50.93 16.26
N SER A 248 30.73 -51.39 15.80
CA SER A 248 31.02 -51.72 14.39
C SER A 248 30.13 -52.80 13.77
N LYS A 249 29.37 -53.55 14.59
CA LYS A 249 28.19 -54.32 14.17
C LYS A 249 27.03 -54.04 15.12
N VAL A 250 25.86 -53.77 14.56
CA VAL A 250 24.65 -53.33 15.30
C VAL A 250 23.56 -54.40 15.19
N ASP A 251 23.94 -55.64 15.49
CA ASP A 251 23.08 -56.83 15.33
C ASP A 251 22.09 -57.01 16.50
N ASP A 252 22.37 -56.42 17.66
CA ASP A 252 21.42 -56.36 18.79
C ASP A 252 20.29 -55.35 18.53
N ALA A 253 19.05 -55.82 18.67
CA ALA A 253 17.83 -55.04 18.57
C ALA A 253 17.72 -53.89 19.60
N LYS A 254 18.46 -53.92 20.71
CA LYS A 254 18.56 -52.80 21.66
C LYS A 254 19.53 -51.74 21.13
N LEU A 255 20.74 -52.11 20.71
CA LEU A 255 21.70 -51.19 20.08
C LEU A 255 21.12 -50.52 18.82
N LYS A 256 20.46 -51.28 17.93
CA LYS A 256 19.86 -50.75 16.70
C LYS A 256 18.88 -49.61 16.95
N LYS A 257 18.02 -49.75 17.97
CA LYS A 257 17.04 -48.73 18.37
C LYS A 257 17.66 -47.56 19.13
N THR A 258 18.84 -47.73 19.74
CA THR A 258 19.60 -46.62 20.34
C THR A 258 20.25 -45.76 19.25
N ARG A 259 20.81 -46.39 18.21
CA ARG A 259 21.31 -45.70 17.01
C ARG A 259 20.20 -44.91 16.29
N GLU A 260 19.01 -45.50 16.21
CA GLU A 260 17.80 -44.88 15.64
C GLU A 260 17.33 -43.65 16.42
N ASP A 261 17.42 -43.65 17.75
CA ASP A 261 17.14 -42.46 18.58
C ASP A 261 18.18 -41.35 18.35
N LEU A 262 19.48 -41.69 18.31
CA LEU A 262 20.56 -40.73 18.03
C LEU A 262 20.43 -40.12 16.62
N GLN A 263 20.14 -40.91 15.60
CA GLN A 263 19.82 -40.42 14.26
C GLN A 263 18.58 -39.51 14.27
N SER A 264 17.51 -39.93 14.95
CA SER A 264 16.28 -39.13 15.08
C SER A 264 16.54 -37.76 15.71
N ARG A 265 17.47 -37.66 16.67
CA ARG A 265 17.89 -36.37 17.26
C ARG A 265 18.62 -35.47 16.26
N VAL A 266 19.55 -36.02 15.49
CA VAL A 266 20.27 -35.29 14.42
C VAL A 266 19.30 -34.79 13.35
N ASP A 267 18.37 -35.63 12.92
CA ASP A 267 17.36 -35.30 11.92
C ASP A 267 16.38 -34.24 12.45
N TYR A 268 15.99 -34.32 13.73
CA TYR A 268 15.15 -33.31 14.37
C TYR A 268 15.80 -31.94 14.37
N LEU A 269 17.04 -31.82 14.88
CA LEU A 269 17.75 -30.55 14.95
C LEU A 269 17.95 -29.89 13.57
N LYS A 270 18.22 -30.70 12.54
CA LYS A 270 18.30 -30.24 11.14
C LYS A 270 16.93 -29.75 10.62
N LYS A 271 15.85 -30.46 10.91
CA LYS A 271 14.48 -30.10 10.51
C LYS A 271 13.99 -28.79 11.14
N GLN A 272 14.52 -28.40 12.31
CA GLN A 272 14.09 -27.18 13.00
C GLN A 272 14.71 -25.87 12.47
N ALA A 273 15.50 -25.91 11.39
CA ALA A 273 16.22 -24.76 10.83
C ALA A 273 15.35 -23.52 10.52
N ASP A 274 14.07 -23.69 10.15
CA ASP A 274 13.18 -22.60 9.69
C ASP A 274 12.31 -21.95 10.76
N ARG A 275 12.62 -22.17 12.04
CA ARG A 275 11.89 -21.62 13.18
C ARG A 275 12.17 -20.12 13.35
N LYS A 276 11.10 -19.32 13.54
CA LYS A 276 11.13 -17.84 13.53
C LYS A 276 10.92 -17.28 14.94
N TYR A 277 11.74 -16.31 15.32
CA TYR A 277 11.85 -15.75 16.68
C TYR A 277 11.73 -14.23 16.68
N GLY A 278 11.38 -13.64 17.83
CA GLY A 278 11.82 -12.28 18.15
C GLY A 278 10.85 -11.41 18.95
N VAL A 279 11.42 -10.32 19.47
CA VAL A 279 10.78 -9.27 20.27
C VAL A 279 11.23 -7.92 19.69
N PHE A 280 10.41 -6.86 19.81
CA PHE A 280 10.81 -5.50 19.44
C PHE A 280 12.19 -5.13 20.02
N SER A 281 13.09 -4.66 19.16
CA SER A 281 14.50 -4.44 19.50
C SER A 281 15.15 -3.38 18.61
N ARG A 282 16.31 -2.85 19.05
CA ARG A 282 17.10 -1.89 18.24
C ARG A 282 17.59 -2.47 16.90
N LEU A 283 17.58 -3.79 16.71
CA LEU A 283 17.91 -4.45 15.44
C LEU A 283 16.81 -4.27 14.37
N ASP A 284 15.61 -3.88 14.79
CA ASP A 284 14.48 -3.69 13.89
C ASP A 284 14.56 -2.31 13.22
N ALA A 285 15.12 -1.30 13.93
CA ALA A 285 15.27 0.09 13.46
C ALA A 285 13.98 0.74 12.93
N CYS A 286 12.82 0.19 13.33
CA CYS A 286 11.49 0.62 12.96
C CYS A 286 10.93 1.51 14.07
N SER A 287 10.71 2.78 13.73
CA SER A 287 10.00 3.74 14.56
C SER A 287 8.49 3.50 14.47
N PHE A 288 7.76 3.79 15.54
CA PHE A 288 6.31 3.66 15.60
C PHE A 288 5.70 4.79 16.42
N VAL A 289 4.44 5.10 16.16
CA VAL A 289 3.60 6.00 16.97
C VAL A 289 2.48 5.17 17.61
N ALA A 290 1.94 5.62 18.74
CA ALA A 290 0.93 4.87 19.49
C ALA A 290 -0.25 5.79 19.86
N ASN A 291 -1.36 5.64 19.13
CA ASN A 291 -2.57 6.44 19.29
C ASN A 291 -3.59 5.67 20.14
N VAL A 292 -4.41 6.38 20.91
CA VAL A 292 -5.36 5.78 21.84
C VAL A 292 -6.76 6.32 21.57
N TYR A 293 -7.70 5.42 21.28
CA TYR A 293 -9.08 5.75 20.91
C TYR A 293 -10.08 5.10 21.88
N ASP A 294 -11.36 5.46 21.76
CA ASP A 294 -12.49 4.87 22.48
C ASP A 294 -12.27 4.74 24.00
N GLU A 295 -11.89 5.85 24.66
CA GLU A 295 -11.59 5.92 26.11
C GLU A 295 -10.49 4.94 26.58
N GLY A 296 -9.62 4.52 25.65
CA GLY A 296 -8.57 3.54 25.87
C GLY A 296 -8.96 2.09 25.56
N ASN A 297 -10.13 1.84 24.95
CA ASN A 297 -10.51 0.50 24.53
C ASN A 297 -9.76 0.06 23.26
N VAL A 298 -9.23 0.99 22.46
CA VAL A 298 -8.41 0.71 21.28
C VAL A 298 -7.06 1.42 21.38
N LEU A 299 -5.98 0.65 21.21
CA LEU A 299 -4.61 1.15 21.02
C LEU A 299 -4.21 0.90 19.56
N SER A 300 -3.81 1.93 18.83
CA SER A 300 -3.37 1.82 17.44
C SER A 300 -1.85 2.06 17.34
N ILE A 301 -1.10 1.04 16.94
CA ILE A 301 0.34 1.15 16.71
C ILE A 301 0.59 1.45 15.24
N VAL A 302 1.01 2.68 14.95
CA VAL A 302 1.21 3.18 13.59
C VAL A 302 2.66 2.98 13.18
N THR A 303 2.86 2.16 12.14
CA THR A 303 4.13 1.91 11.44
C THR A 303 3.91 2.02 9.94
N ASP A 304 4.94 2.45 9.20
CA ASP A 304 4.90 2.54 7.75
C ASP A 304 4.84 1.14 7.09
N SER A 305 4.06 1.02 6.02
CA SER A 305 3.98 -0.22 5.22
C SER A 305 4.95 -0.24 4.04
N SER A 306 5.61 0.88 3.74
CA SER A 306 6.57 1.05 2.63
C SER A 306 7.43 2.30 2.87
N PRO A 307 8.70 2.34 2.41
CA PRO A 307 9.53 3.56 2.51
C PRO A 307 8.97 4.75 1.70
N HIS A 308 8.04 4.48 0.79
CA HIS A 308 7.42 5.42 -0.14
C HIS A 308 6.86 6.67 0.55
N GLY A 309 6.04 6.53 1.59
CA GLY A 309 5.38 7.69 2.21
C GLY A 309 6.34 8.64 2.92
N THR A 310 7.50 8.16 3.36
CA THR A 310 8.57 8.99 3.93
C THR A 310 9.30 9.79 2.85
N HIS A 311 9.53 9.16 1.69
CA HIS A 311 10.09 9.82 0.51
C HIS A 311 9.15 10.93 0.01
N VAL A 312 7.86 10.62 -0.10
CA VAL A 312 6.77 11.54 -0.47
C VAL A 312 6.68 12.73 0.50
N ALA A 313 6.61 12.49 1.81
CA ALA A 313 6.61 13.56 2.83
C ALA A 313 7.90 14.41 2.78
N GLY A 314 9.03 13.76 2.49
CA GLY A 314 10.33 14.38 2.30
C GLY A 314 10.36 15.36 1.13
N ILE A 315 9.90 14.94 -0.05
CA ILE A 315 9.81 15.81 -1.24
C ILE A 315 8.92 17.02 -0.95
N ALA A 316 7.76 16.82 -0.32
CA ALA A 316 6.84 17.92 -0.05
C ALA A 316 7.43 18.95 0.91
N SER A 317 8.14 18.51 1.96
CA SER A 317 8.32 19.35 3.16
C SER A 317 9.61 19.17 3.99
N ALA A 318 10.55 18.29 3.62
CA ALA A 318 11.76 18.09 4.43
C ALA A 318 12.54 19.40 4.67
N HIS A 319 13.08 19.56 5.87
CA HIS A 319 13.88 20.73 6.24
C HIS A 319 15.18 20.30 6.94
N HIS A 320 16.31 20.64 6.32
CA HIS A 320 17.66 20.30 6.72
C HIS A 320 18.49 21.58 6.96
N PRO A 321 18.63 22.05 8.22
CA PRO A 321 19.34 23.29 8.56
C PRO A 321 20.82 23.36 8.14
N GLU A 322 21.45 22.22 7.85
CA GLU A 322 22.85 22.12 7.41
C GLU A 322 22.98 21.78 5.92
N GLU A 323 21.91 21.32 5.26
CA GLU A 323 21.91 20.77 3.89
C GLU A 323 20.76 21.37 3.06
N HIS A 324 20.66 22.71 2.98
CA HIS A 324 19.51 23.43 2.41
C HIS A 324 19.08 22.96 1.01
N LEU A 325 20.02 22.53 0.16
CA LEU A 325 19.73 22.00 -1.18
C LEU A 325 18.81 20.77 -1.15
N LEU A 326 18.92 19.96 -0.09
CA LEU A 326 18.15 18.74 0.14
C LEU A 326 16.83 18.98 0.90
N ASN A 327 16.46 20.24 1.16
CA ASN A 327 15.10 20.59 1.57
C ASN A 327 14.08 20.11 0.53
N GLY A 328 12.93 19.66 1.01
CA GLY A 328 11.71 19.53 0.21
C GLY A 328 11.22 20.88 -0.30
N VAL A 329 10.18 20.87 -1.11
CA VAL A 329 9.72 22.10 -1.81
C VAL A 329 9.18 23.15 -0.84
N ALA A 330 8.53 22.76 0.26
CA ALA A 330 7.99 23.67 1.28
C ALA A 330 8.56 23.37 2.70
N PRO A 331 9.78 23.81 3.04
CA PRO A 331 10.42 23.52 4.33
C PRO A 331 9.73 24.20 5.53
N GLY A 332 8.86 25.19 5.32
CA GLY A 332 8.02 25.79 6.36
C GLY A 332 6.70 25.06 6.64
N ALA A 333 6.21 24.23 5.72
CA ALA A 333 4.91 23.56 5.87
C ALA A 333 4.93 22.49 6.98
N GLN A 334 3.83 22.32 7.70
CA GLN A 334 3.63 21.24 8.67
C GLN A 334 2.84 20.09 8.03
N ILE A 335 3.01 18.86 8.52
CA ILE A 335 2.43 17.66 7.90
C ILE A 335 1.72 16.74 8.90
N ILE A 336 0.68 16.02 8.44
CA ILE A 336 0.16 14.82 9.10
C ILE A 336 0.38 13.58 8.24
N SER A 337 0.63 12.43 8.88
CA SER A 337 0.67 11.12 8.20
C SER A 337 -0.71 10.48 8.25
N CYS A 338 -1.29 10.17 7.10
CA CYS A 338 -2.49 9.35 6.99
C CYS A 338 -2.13 8.05 6.27
N LYS A 339 -1.84 7.00 7.02
CA LYS A 339 -1.57 5.67 6.44
C LYS A 339 -2.87 5.08 5.89
N ILE A 340 -2.98 5.05 4.56
CA ILE A 340 -4.08 4.45 3.81
C ILE A 340 -3.74 3.06 3.25
N GLY A 341 -2.45 2.73 3.11
CA GLY A 341 -1.98 1.42 2.67
C GLY A 341 -2.00 0.38 3.79
N ASP A 342 -2.75 -0.70 3.63
CA ASP A 342 -2.95 -1.70 4.68
C ASP A 342 -1.82 -2.75 4.65
N SER A 343 -1.06 -2.88 5.75
CA SER A 343 0.00 -3.89 5.88
C SER A 343 -0.50 -5.32 5.66
N ARG A 344 -1.76 -5.62 5.97
CA ARG A 344 -2.40 -6.94 5.78
C ARG A 344 -2.67 -7.27 4.31
N LEU A 345 -2.75 -6.24 3.46
CA LEU A 345 -3.09 -6.32 2.05
C LEU A 345 -1.90 -5.90 1.15
N GLY A 346 -0.66 -6.04 1.63
CA GLY A 346 0.54 -5.70 0.86
C GLY A 346 0.71 -4.21 0.59
N SER A 347 0.21 -3.34 1.49
CA SER A 347 0.18 -1.87 1.35
C SER A 347 -0.83 -1.34 0.33
N MET A 348 -1.76 -2.15 -0.17
CA MET A 348 -2.91 -1.68 -0.97
C MET A 348 -3.84 -0.79 -0.13
N GLU A 349 -4.44 0.25 -0.73
CA GLU A 349 -5.36 1.12 -0.02
C GLU A 349 -6.76 0.50 0.18
N THR A 350 -7.54 1.09 1.09
CA THR A 350 -8.91 0.65 1.41
C THR A 350 -9.86 1.83 1.40
N GLY A 351 -11.11 1.64 0.96
CA GLY A 351 -12.12 2.71 0.96
C GLY A 351 -12.42 3.26 2.37
N THR A 352 -12.29 2.42 3.39
CA THR A 352 -12.31 2.81 4.81
C THR A 352 -11.10 3.64 5.19
N GLY A 353 -9.88 3.23 4.80
CA GLY A 353 -8.64 4.00 5.00
C GLY A 353 -8.69 5.38 4.36
N LEU A 354 -9.07 5.45 3.08
CA LEU A 354 -9.27 6.71 2.35
C LEU A 354 -10.30 7.62 3.04
N THR A 355 -11.39 7.06 3.56
CA THR A 355 -12.42 7.82 4.27
C THR A 355 -11.92 8.31 5.64
N ARG A 356 -11.24 7.48 6.44
CA ARG A 356 -10.62 7.86 7.72
C ARG A 356 -9.54 8.94 7.52
N ALA A 357 -8.73 8.84 6.46
CA ALA A 357 -7.73 9.84 6.09
C ALA A 357 -8.35 11.20 5.74
N LEU A 358 -9.45 11.21 4.97
CA LEU A 358 -10.17 12.43 4.62
C LEU A 358 -10.85 13.09 5.83
N ILE A 359 -11.36 12.29 6.77
CA ILE A 359 -11.88 12.80 8.06
C ILE A 359 -10.75 13.46 8.85
N ALA A 360 -9.62 12.77 9.05
CA ALA A 360 -8.46 13.31 9.76
C ALA A 360 -7.95 14.64 9.15
N ALA A 361 -7.81 14.71 7.82
CA ALA A 361 -7.40 15.95 7.14
C ALA A 361 -8.37 17.13 7.38
N LEU A 362 -9.67 16.86 7.54
CA LEU A 362 -10.68 17.88 7.86
C LEU A 362 -10.75 18.24 9.35
N GLU A 363 -10.37 17.33 10.25
CA GLU A 363 -10.31 17.53 11.70
C GLU A 363 -9.04 18.30 12.12
N HIS A 364 -7.88 17.99 11.52
CA HIS A 364 -6.66 18.77 11.66
C HIS A 364 -6.67 20.09 10.87
N ASN A 365 -7.74 20.38 10.12
CA ASN A 365 -7.91 21.57 9.28
C ASN A 365 -6.75 21.77 8.30
N CYS A 366 -6.34 20.70 7.62
CA CYS A 366 -5.33 20.76 6.56
C CYS A 366 -5.84 21.63 5.40
N ASP A 367 -4.93 22.39 4.79
CA ASP A 367 -5.23 23.17 3.59
C ASP A 367 -5.16 22.31 2.32
N LEU A 368 -4.35 21.26 2.37
CA LEU A 368 -3.82 20.57 1.21
C LEU A 368 -3.65 19.07 1.50
N VAL A 369 -3.97 18.22 0.52
CA VAL A 369 -3.71 16.77 0.55
C VAL A 369 -2.75 16.40 -0.58
N ASN A 370 -1.77 15.55 -0.29
CA ASN A 370 -1.06 14.76 -1.27
C ASN A 370 -1.51 13.29 -1.20
N MET A 371 -1.97 12.72 -2.30
CA MET A 371 -2.21 11.28 -2.43
C MET A 371 -1.38 10.69 -3.57
N SER A 372 -0.24 10.08 -3.23
CA SER A 372 0.68 9.42 -4.16
C SER A 372 0.31 7.95 -4.40
N TYR A 373 -0.98 7.68 -4.47
CA TYR A 373 -1.63 6.36 -4.47
C TYR A 373 -2.78 6.36 -5.49
N GLY A 374 -3.05 5.21 -6.09
CA GLY A 374 -4.19 5.06 -7.00
C GLY A 374 -4.18 3.78 -7.84
N GLU A 375 -5.35 3.44 -8.35
CA GLU A 375 -5.66 2.17 -9.03
C GLU A 375 -6.50 2.38 -10.30
N ALA A 376 -6.68 1.32 -11.10
CA ALA A 376 -7.51 1.39 -12.31
C ALA A 376 -9.02 1.43 -11.99
N ALA A 377 -9.74 2.45 -12.47
CA ALA A 377 -11.19 2.57 -12.32
C ALA A 377 -11.97 2.31 -13.62
N LEU A 378 -13.11 1.62 -13.51
CA LEU A 378 -14.03 1.38 -14.62
C LEU A 378 -14.84 2.63 -15.02
N LEU A 379 -15.17 3.49 -14.04
CA LEU A 379 -15.96 4.70 -14.20
C LEU A 379 -15.20 5.89 -13.59
N PRO A 380 -14.79 6.89 -14.39
CA PRO A 380 -14.28 8.17 -13.89
C PRO A 380 -15.35 8.98 -13.17
N ASP A 381 -14.91 9.93 -12.34
CA ASP A 381 -15.72 10.95 -11.62
C ASP A 381 -16.95 10.39 -10.87
N TYR A 382 -16.87 9.13 -10.39
CA TYR A 382 -17.97 8.41 -9.79
C TYR A 382 -17.57 7.59 -8.55
N GLY A 383 -18.44 7.58 -7.54
CA GLY A 383 -18.36 6.70 -6.38
C GLY A 383 -18.18 7.46 -5.06
N ARG A 384 -18.48 6.79 -3.94
CA ARG A 384 -18.66 7.47 -2.64
C ARG A 384 -17.44 8.26 -2.16
N PHE A 385 -16.21 7.82 -2.47
CA PHE A 385 -15.01 8.58 -2.13
C PHE A 385 -14.84 9.84 -3.00
N VAL A 386 -15.20 9.77 -4.29
CA VAL A 386 -15.24 10.95 -5.18
C VAL A 386 -16.26 11.97 -4.69
N ASP A 387 -17.44 11.54 -4.25
CA ASP A 387 -18.44 12.42 -3.63
C ASP A 387 -17.87 13.15 -2.40
N LEU A 388 -17.18 12.40 -1.52
CA LEU A 388 -16.62 12.91 -0.27
C LEU A 388 -15.45 13.88 -0.50
N VAL A 389 -14.53 13.56 -1.41
CA VAL A 389 -13.44 14.48 -1.80
C VAL A 389 -14.02 15.74 -2.44
N THR A 390 -15.02 15.60 -3.32
CA THR A 390 -15.72 16.74 -3.92
C THR A 390 -16.43 17.60 -2.86
N GLU A 391 -17.03 16.99 -1.83
CA GLU A 391 -17.60 17.71 -0.71
C GLU A 391 -16.55 18.46 0.12
N ALA A 392 -15.40 17.84 0.40
CA ALA A 392 -14.29 18.45 1.11
C ALA A 392 -13.69 19.64 0.34
N VAL A 393 -13.42 19.47 -0.95
CA VAL A 393 -12.91 20.54 -1.84
C VAL A 393 -13.91 21.70 -1.90
N ASN A 394 -15.19 21.40 -2.18
CA ASN A 394 -16.20 22.43 -2.44
C ASN A 394 -16.68 23.16 -1.17
N LYS A 395 -16.86 22.45 -0.04
CA LYS A 395 -17.40 23.04 1.20
C LYS A 395 -16.33 23.46 2.22
N ARG A 396 -15.20 22.75 2.28
CA ARG A 396 -14.13 22.98 3.28
C ARG A 396 -12.90 23.64 2.67
N ARG A 397 -12.88 23.89 1.36
CA ARG A 397 -11.78 24.53 0.59
C ARG A 397 -10.45 23.77 0.64
N LEU A 398 -10.50 22.48 0.97
CA LEU A 398 -9.37 21.57 0.92
C LEU A 398 -8.86 21.48 -0.53
N ILE A 399 -7.57 21.67 -0.76
CA ILE A 399 -6.95 21.41 -2.07
C ILE A 399 -6.49 19.96 -2.09
N PHE A 400 -6.82 19.21 -3.15
CA PHE A 400 -6.47 17.80 -3.26
C PHE A 400 -5.57 17.56 -4.48
N VAL A 401 -4.37 17.03 -4.26
CA VAL A 401 -3.34 16.78 -5.27
C VAL A 401 -3.03 15.29 -5.29
N SER A 402 -2.91 14.69 -6.47
CA SER A 402 -2.66 13.26 -6.59
C SER A 402 -1.92 12.89 -7.87
N SER A 403 -1.14 11.82 -7.81
CA SER A 403 -0.42 11.21 -8.94
C SER A 403 -1.38 10.77 -10.07
N ALA A 404 -1.07 11.12 -11.32
CA ALA A 404 -1.88 10.69 -12.48
C ALA A 404 -1.79 9.19 -12.79
N GLY A 405 -0.73 8.52 -12.35
CA GLY A 405 -0.48 7.08 -12.52
C GLY A 405 0.81 6.79 -13.30
N ASN A 406 1.24 5.52 -13.27
CA ASN A 406 2.50 5.06 -13.87
C ASN A 406 2.27 3.98 -14.96
N ASN A 407 1.16 4.06 -15.70
CA ASN A 407 0.71 3.05 -16.68
C ASN A 407 0.85 3.50 -18.15
N GLY A 408 1.62 4.56 -18.43
CA GLY A 408 1.97 4.99 -19.79
C GLY A 408 2.81 3.96 -20.56
N PRO A 409 3.09 4.18 -21.87
CA PRO A 409 2.86 5.39 -22.67
C PRO A 409 1.53 5.42 -23.43
N ALA A 410 0.62 4.45 -23.22
CA ALA A 410 -0.64 4.36 -23.95
C ALA A 410 -1.67 5.41 -23.47
N LEU A 411 -2.58 5.81 -24.36
CA LEU A 411 -3.68 6.72 -24.04
C LEU A 411 -4.78 6.01 -23.22
N THR A 412 -5.45 6.77 -22.35
CA THR A 412 -6.46 6.27 -21.39
C THR A 412 -5.84 5.31 -20.36
N THR A 413 -4.74 5.74 -19.74
CA THR A 413 -4.00 4.99 -18.70
C THR A 413 -3.93 5.72 -17.35
N VAL A 414 -4.54 6.91 -17.25
CA VAL A 414 -4.71 7.66 -15.99
C VAL A 414 -5.50 6.87 -14.94
N GLY A 415 -4.96 6.84 -13.72
CA GLY A 415 -5.49 6.10 -12.58
C GLY A 415 -6.43 6.93 -11.70
N ALA A 416 -7.26 6.23 -10.92
CA ALA A 416 -8.13 6.83 -9.92
C ALA A 416 -7.47 6.88 -8.54
N PRO A 417 -7.73 7.91 -7.72
CA PRO A 417 -8.66 9.00 -8.00
C PRO A 417 -8.02 10.15 -8.79
N GLY A 418 -6.69 10.27 -8.79
CA GLY A 418 -5.96 11.47 -9.20
C GLY A 418 -6.16 11.92 -10.65
N GLY A 419 -6.11 11.01 -11.61
CA GLY A 419 -6.29 11.29 -13.03
C GLY A 419 -7.71 11.06 -13.56
N THR A 420 -8.69 10.82 -12.67
CA THR A 420 -10.08 10.50 -13.06
C THR A 420 -11.15 11.30 -12.31
N THR A 421 -10.77 12.18 -11.37
CA THR A 421 -11.70 12.95 -10.52
C THR A 421 -11.56 14.44 -10.75
N SER A 422 -12.62 15.13 -11.17
CA SER A 422 -12.55 16.57 -11.51
C SER A 422 -12.28 17.50 -10.32
N SER A 423 -12.54 17.06 -9.10
CA SER A 423 -12.23 17.80 -7.86
C SER A 423 -10.76 17.69 -7.44
N ILE A 424 -9.95 16.84 -8.08
CA ILE A 424 -8.54 16.61 -7.77
C ILE A 424 -7.66 17.24 -8.86
N ILE A 425 -6.48 17.70 -8.47
CA ILE A 425 -5.42 18.12 -9.39
C ILE A 425 -4.52 16.90 -9.65
N GLY A 426 -4.71 16.27 -10.81
CA GLY A 426 -3.93 15.12 -11.27
C GLY A 426 -2.57 15.54 -11.85
N ILE A 427 -1.48 14.97 -11.32
CA ILE A 427 -0.11 15.42 -11.61
C ILE A 427 0.68 14.41 -12.47
N GLY A 428 1.18 14.89 -13.61
CA GLY A 428 2.11 14.18 -14.50
C GLY A 428 3.58 14.25 -14.04
N ALA A 429 4.42 13.41 -14.63
CA ALA A 429 5.82 13.19 -14.27
C ALA A 429 6.79 13.72 -15.32
N TYR A 430 7.41 14.85 -15.01
CA TYR A 430 8.47 15.50 -15.79
C TYR A 430 9.87 15.04 -15.37
N VAL A 431 10.81 14.99 -16.31
CA VAL A 431 12.26 14.78 -16.10
C VAL A 431 13.05 15.91 -16.75
N SER A 432 13.83 16.63 -15.93
CA SER A 432 14.74 17.69 -16.41
C SER A 432 16.01 17.10 -17.05
N PRO A 433 16.72 17.85 -17.92
CA PRO A 433 18.04 17.46 -18.42
C PRO A 433 19.04 17.16 -17.29
N GLU A 434 19.03 17.98 -16.23
CA GLU A 434 19.82 17.78 -15.02
C GLU A 434 19.53 16.44 -14.34
N MET A 435 18.25 16.07 -14.19
CA MET A 435 17.84 14.78 -13.63
C MET A 435 18.20 13.61 -14.53
N ALA A 436 18.04 13.74 -15.85
CA ALA A 436 18.45 12.73 -16.81
C ALA A 436 19.96 12.44 -16.71
N ALA A 437 20.80 13.49 -16.74
CA ALA A 437 22.25 13.36 -16.67
C ALA A 437 22.75 12.92 -15.29
N GLY A 438 22.30 13.57 -14.22
CA GLY A 438 22.85 13.41 -12.87
C GLY A 438 22.27 12.21 -12.10
N ALA A 439 20.94 12.09 -12.05
CA ALA A 439 20.27 11.05 -11.26
C ALA A 439 20.12 9.73 -12.04
N HIS A 440 19.79 9.80 -13.33
CA HIS A 440 19.59 8.63 -14.20
C HIS A 440 20.83 8.22 -15.00
N SER A 441 21.93 8.97 -14.90
CA SER A 441 23.20 8.69 -15.62
C SER A 441 23.05 8.57 -17.15
N VAL A 442 22.11 9.30 -17.75
CA VAL A 442 21.92 9.36 -19.20
C VAL A 442 23.10 10.09 -19.83
N LEU A 443 23.84 9.40 -20.70
CA LEU A 443 25.06 9.89 -21.33
C LEU A 443 24.81 11.12 -22.21
N GLU A 444 23.70 11.11 -22.95
CA GLU A 444 23.25 12.18 -23.84
C GLU A 444 21.86 12.62 -23.34
N PRO A 445 21.80 13.52 -22.33
CA PRO A 445 20.52 14.04 -21.83
C PRO A 445 19.83 14.86 -22.93
N PRO A 446 18.49 14.91 -22.96
CA PRO A 446 17.79 15.75 -23.92
C PRO A 446 18.09 17.24 -23.65
N CYS A 447 18.11 18.06 -24.69
CA CYS A 447 18.35 19.50 -24.58
C CYS A 447 17.27 20.23 -23.77
N GLU A 448 16.04 19.71 -23.81
CA GLU A 448 14.90 20.16 -23.01
C GLU A 448 14.35 19.01 -22.18
N GLY A 449 13.73 19.30 -21.04
CA GLY A 449 13.13 18.26 -20.20
C GLY A 449 11.83 17.71 -20.79
N LEU A 450 11.56 16.44 -20.51
CA LEU A 450 10.49 15.66 -21.14
C LEU A 450 9.54 15.07 -20.09
N GLU A 451 8.40 14.55 -20.52
CA GLU A 451 7.55 13.70 -19.66
C GLU A 451 8.11 12.25 -19.64
N TYR A 452 8.14 11.61 -18.46
CA TYR A 452 8.56 10.21 -18.34
C TYR A 452 7.65 9.29 -19.17
N THR A 453 8.25 8.32 -19.86
CA THR A 453 7.54 7.42 -20.80
C THR A 453 6.49 6.53 -20.13
N TRP A 454 6.64 6.20 -18.85
CA TRP A 454 5.67 5.46 -18.05
C TRP A 454 4.59 6.34 -17.40
N SER A 455 4.68 7.68 -17.50
CA SER A 455 3.66 8.59 -16.95
C SER A 455 2.31 8.31 -17.62
N SER A 456 1.26 8.10 -16.82
CA SER A 456 -0.07 7.79 -17.32
C SER A 456 -0.67 8.94 -18.11
N ARG A 457 -1.33 8.61 -19.23
CA ARG A 457 -1.81 9.57 -20.22
C ARG A 457 -3.33 9.55 -20.35
N GLY A 458 -3.90 10.73 -20.61
CA GLY A 458 -5.27 10.92 -21.03
C GLY A 458 -5.52 10.49 -22.49
N PRO A 459 -6.66 10.87 -23.07
CA PRO A 459 -7.85 11.28 -22.32
C PRO A 459 -8.39 10.08 -21.52
N THR A 460 -9.12 10.39 -20.46
CA THR A 460 -9.93 9.44 -19.69
C THR A 460 -11.01 8.76 -20.57
N SER A 461 -11.60 7.67 -20.09
CA SER A 461 -12.65 6.95 -20.82
C SER A 461 -13.94 7.78 -21.01
N ASP A 462 -14.14 8.83 -20.22
CA ASP A 462 -15.24 9.81 -20.36
C ASP A 462 -14.80 11.14 -21.01
N GLY A 463 -13.58 11.20 -21.56
CA GLY A 463 -13.11 12.28 -22.43
C GLY A 463 -12.58 13.54 -21.75
N ASP A 464 -12.45 13.55 -20.43
CA ASP A 464 -11.64 14.53 -19.70
C ASP A 464 -10.14 14.28 -19.92
N LEU A 465 -9.32 15.32 -19.73
CA LEU A 465 -7.86 15.27 -19.94
C LEU A 465 -7.15 14.36 -18.92
N GLY A 466 -7.65 14.26 -17.69
CA GLY A 466 -7.09 13.48 -16.59
C GLY A 466 -5.83 14.09 -15.97
N VAL A 467 -4.79 14.32 -16.76
CA VAL A 467 -3.61 15.08 -16.31
C VAL A 467 -3.93 16.58 -16.33
N CYS A 468 -3.67 17.27 -15.23
CA CYS A 468 -3.94 18.70 -15.10
C CYS A 468 -2.68 19.53 -15.39
N ILE A 469 -1.55 19.15 -14.79
CA ILE A 469 -0.22 19.77 -14.92
C ILE A 469 0.85 18.70 -14.67
N SER A 470 2.10 18.92 -15.10
CA SER A 470 3.25 18.09 -14.70
C SER A 470 4.11 18.77 -13.63
N ALA A 471 4.78 17.94 -12.83
CA ALA A 471 5.84 18.32 -11.89
C ALA A 471 6.96 17.27 -11.89
N ALA A 472 8.09 17.57 -11.26
CA ALA A 472 9.29 16.74 -11.34
C ALA A 472 9.06 15.34 -10.73
N GLY A 473 9.12 14.31 -11.57
CA GLY A 473 8.73 12.93 -11.24
C GLY A 473 9.83 12.04 -10.69
N GLY A 474 10.86 12.63 -10.07
CA GLY A 474 11.91 11.91 -9.37
C GLY A 474 12.57 12.80 -8.32
N ALA A 475 13.16 12.18 -7.29
CA ALA A 475 13.89 12.88 -6.23
C ALA A 475 14.76 11.93 -5.39
N VAL A 476 15.78 12.50 -4.71
CA VAL A 476 16.63 11.84 -3.71
C VAL A 476 16.24 12.31 -2.31
N ALA A 477 15.06 11.88 -1.86
CA ALA A 477 14.45 12.29 -0.60
C ALA A 477 14.71 11.29 0.56
N PRO A 478 14.46 11.70 1.82
CA PRO A 478 14.57 10.83 3.00
C PRO A 478 13.74 9.54 2.93
N VAL A 479 14.17 8.51 3.65
CA VAL A 479 13.48 7.21 3.78
C VAL A 479 13.51 6.72 5.23
N PRO A 480 12.67 5.74 5.63
CA PRO A 480 12.62 5.26 7.01
C PRO A 480 13.96 4.75 7.51
N THR A 481 14.20 4.93 8.80
CA THR A 481 15.40 4.45 9.52
C THR A 481 15.58 2.94 9.36
N TRP A 482 14.47 2.19 9.24
CA TRP A 482 14.53 0.74 9.04
C TRP A 482 15.09 0.32 7.69
N THR A 483 15.17 1.19 6.68
CA THR A 483 15.82 0.87 5.39
C THR A 483 17.34 0.71 5.52
N LEU A 484 17.93 1.19 6.62
CA LEU A 484 19.38 1.35 6.84
C LEU A 484 20.06 2.33 5.86
N GLN A 485 19.28 3.17 5.17
CA GLN A 485 19.74 4.28 4.34
C GLN A 485 19.12 5.59 4.84
N ARG A 486 19.76 6.73 4.56
CA ARG A 486 19.22 8.06 4.94
C ARG A 486 18.30 8.65 3.89
N ARG A 487 18.57 8.38 2.60
CA ARG A 487 17.89 8.90 1.41
C ARG A 487 17.93 7.84 0.32
N MET A 488 16.96 7.87 -0.61
CA MET A 488 16.95 7.02 -1.83
C MET A 488 16.56 7.86 -3.04
N LEU A 489 17.10 7.54 -4.23
CA LEU A 489 16.49 7.98 -5.49
C LEU A 489 15.23 7.15 -5.75
N MET A 490 14.10 7.82 -5.97
CA MET A 490 12.86 7.18 -6.44
C MET A 490 12.24 8.04 -7.54
N ASN A 491 11.49 7.42 -8.45
CA ASN A 491 10.80 8.07 -9.57
C ASN A 491 9.41 7.47 -9.80
N GLY A 492 8.46 8.31 -10.18
CA GLY A 492 7.04 8.01 -10.31
C GLY A 492 6.20 9.30 -10.35
N THR A 493 4.96 9.27 -10.85
CA THR A 493 3.99 10.36 -10.62
C THR A 493 3.73 10.56 -9.12
N SER A 494 3.97 9.50 -8.33
CA SER A 494 4.06 9.51 -6.86
C SER A 494 5.11 10.46 -6.27
N MET A 495 6.14 10.84 -7.03
CA MET A 495 7.15 11.84 -6.66
C MET A 495 6.79 13.23 -7.22
N SER A 496 6.12 13.28 -8.38
CA SER A 496 5.56 14.53 -8.93
C SER A 496 4.48 15.14 -8.04
N SER A 497 3.58 14.30 -7.52
CA SER A 497 2.48 14.74 -6.66
C SER A 497 2.98 15.53 -5.44
N PRO A 498 3.95 15.07 -4.62
CA PRO A 498 4.47 15.84 -3.50
C PRO A 498 5.34 17.03 -3.92
N SER A 499 5.99 16.96 -5.09
CA SER A 499 6.69 18.13 -5.67
C SER A 499 5.70 19.26 -5.95
N ALA A 500 4.58 18.95 -6.63
CA ALA A 500 3.48 19.88 -6.86
C ALA A 500 2.77 20.30 -5.57
N CYS A 501 2.61 19.39 -4.61
CA CYS A 501 1.99 19.66 -3.32
C CYS A 501 2.80 20.69 -2.52
N GLY A 502 4.11 20.47 -2.34
CA GLY A 502 4.96 21.45 -1.66
C GLY A 502 5.02 22.79 -2.42
N ALA A 503 5.08 22.76 -3.75
CA ALA A 503 4.98 23.97 -4.58
C ALA A 503 3.67 24.74 -4.40
N ILE A 504 2.54 24.05 -4.20
CA ILE A 504 1.25 24.66 -3.84
C ILE A 504 1.28 25.19 -2.40
N ALA A 505 1.95 24.53 -1.46
CA ALA A 505 2.10 25.04 -0.10
C ALA A 505 2.91 26.36 -0.05
N LEU A 506 3.89 26.57 -0.94
CA LEU A 506 4.54 27.87 -1.14
C LEU A 506 3.50 28.95 -1.49
N LEU A 507 2.69 28.72 -2.54
CA LEU A 507 1.60 29.63 -2.96
C LEU A 507 0.63 29.92 -1.81
N LEU A 508 0.21 28.89 -1.07
CA LEU A 508 -0.73 29.02 0.04
C LEU A 508 -0.16 29.85 1.21
N SER A 509 1.14 29.72 1.51
CA SER A 509 1.78 30.54 2.54
C SER A 509 1.84 32.02 2.14
N ALA A 510 2.15 32.30 0.88
CA ALA A 510 2.12 33.65 0.32
C ALA A 510 0.71 34.26 0.32
N MET A 511 -0.30 33.50 -0.12
CA MET A 511 -1.70 33.92 -0.09
C MET A 511 -2.16 34.24 1.35
N LYS A 512 -1.80 33.39 2.33
CA LYS A 512 -2.10 33.62 3.75
C LYS A 512 -1.41 34.87 4.29
N ALA A 513 -0.14 35.10 3.93
CA ALA A 513 0.63 36.27 4.38
C ALA A 513 0.10 37.59 3.80
N GLU A 514 -0.31 37.61 2.53
CA GLU A 514 -0.86 38.80 1.86
C GLU A 514 -2.39 38.97 2.03
N GLY A 515 -3.05 38.07 2.76
CA GLY A 515 -4.50 38.10 3.00
C GLY A 515 -5.36 37.76 1.77
N ILE A 516 -4.78 37.12 0.75
CA ILE A 516 -5.47 36.72 -0.48
C ILE A 516 -6.38 35.51 -0.18
N PRO A 517 -7.70 35.57 -0.51
CA PRO A 517 -8.62 34.48 -0.21
C PRO A 517 -8.25 33.16 -0.92
N VAL A 518 -7.90 32.14 -0.12
CA VAL A 518 -7.64 30.79 -0.63
C VAL A 518 -8.93 30.14 -1.14
N SER A 519 -8.84 29.53 -2.33
CA SER A 519 -9.85 28.67 -2.94
C SER A 519 -9.17 27.63 -3.83
N PRO A 520 -9.59 26.35 -3.80
CA PRO A 520 -9.04 25.32 -4.70
C PRO A 520 -9.16 25.70 -6.17
N TYR A 521 -10.23 26.38 -6.56
CA TYR A 521 -10.46 26.76 -7.95
C TYR A 521 -9.58 27.92 -8.43
N SER A 522 -9.21 28.87 -7.54
CA SER A 522 -8.30 29.96 -7.93
C SER A 522 -6.87 29.45 -8.04
N VAL A 523 -6.43 28.59 -7.11
CA VAL A 523 -5.12 27.92 -7.18
C VAL A 523 -5.03 27.01 -8.40
N ARG A 524 -6.00 26.12 -8.64
CA ARG A 524 -6.04 25.26 -9.85
C ARG A 524 -5.99 26.11 -11.13
N ARG A 525 -6.82 27.17 -11.23
CA ARG A 525 -6.83 28.07 -12.38
C ARG A 525 -5.49 28.76 -12.59
N ALA A 526 -4.82 29.21 -11.52
CA ALA A 526 -3.50 29.83 -11.63
C ALA A 526 -2.48 28.85 -12.23
N LEU A 527 -2.38 27.64 -11.65
CA LEU A 527 -1.49 26.59 -12.15
C LEU A 527 -1.74 26.26 -13.64
N GLU A 528 -2.99 25.95 -13.99
CA GLU A 528 -3.38 25.55 -15.34
C GLU A 528 -3.19 26.65 -16.40
N ASN A 529 -3.15 27.94 -16.01
CA ASN A 529 -2.92 29.06 -16.93
C ASN A 529 -1.46 29.58 -16.92
N THR A 530 -0.59 29.08 -16.04
CA THR A 530 0.81 29.56 -15.93
C THR A 530 1.88 28.48 -16.05
N SER A 531 1.51 27.20 -16.16
CA SER A 531 2.41 26.14 -16.58
C SER A 531 3.15 26.51 -17.88
N THR A 532 4.42 26.13 -17.97
CA THR A 532 5.19 26.18 -19.22
C THR A 532 4.90 24.90 -20.01
N PRO A 533 4.56 24.97 -21.31
CA PRO A 533 4.41 23.78 -22.15
C PRO A 533 5.65 22.88 -22.12
N VAL A 534 5.45 21.58 -22.33
CA VAL A 534 6.50 20.56 -22.46
C VAL A 534 6.15 19.75 -23.70
N GLY A 535 6.95 19.93 -24.75
CA GLY A 535 6.60 19.53 -26.12
C GLY A 535 5.80 20.59 -26.87
N ASP A 536 5.97 20.64 -28.20
CA ASP A 536 5.33 21.58 -29.11
C ASP A 536 3.96 21.11 -29.63
N LEU A 537 3.63 19.81 -29.48
CA LEU A 537 2.48 19.22 -30.15
C LEU A 537 1.20 19.34 -29.29
N PRO A 538 0.02 19.62 -29.88
CA PRO A 538 -1.24 19.66 -29.15
C PRO A 538 -1.56 18.37 -28.36
N GLU A 539 -1.12 17.22 -28.87
CA GLU A 539 -1.24 15.91 -28.21
C GLU A 539 -0.33 15.72 -26.99
N ASP A 540 0.75 16.49 -26.83
CA ASP A 540 1.63 16.38 -25.64
C ASP A 540 0.87 16.70 -24.35
N LYS A 541 -0.18 17.55 -24.44
CA LYS A 541 -1.13 17.83 -23.36
C LYS A 541 -1.86 16.60 -22.83
N LEU A 542 -2.02 15.55 -23.63
CA LEU A 542 -2.56 14.26 -23.15
C LEU A 542 -1.62 13.57 -22.15
N SER A 543 -0.34 13.96 -22.12
CA SER A 543 0.67 13.47 -21.19
C SER A 543 0.97 14.49 -20.08
N THR A 544 1.05 15.78 -20.41
CA THR A 544 1.56 16.83 -19.50
C THR A 544 0.49 17.77 -18.94
N GLY A 545 -0.77 17.58 -19.32
CA GLY A 545 -1.87 18.48 -18.96
C GLY A 545 -1.70 19.85 -19.61
N GLN A 546 -1.54 20.91 -18.81
CA GLN A 546 -1.15 22.24 -19.30
C GLN A 546 0.38 22.47 -19.30
N GLY A 547 1.18 21.44 -18.99
CA GLY A 547 2.64 21.51 -18.93
C GLY A 547 3.20 21.63 -17.51
N LEU A 548 4.50 21.89 -17.43
CA LEU A 548 5.27 21.98 -16.19
C LEU A 548 4.86 23.22 -15.37
N MET A 549 4.40 23.00 -14.14
CA MET A 549 3.96 24.07 -13.24
C MET A 549 5.05 25.12 -12.96
N GLN A 550 4.66 26.35 -12.63
CA GLN A 550 5.59 27.47 -12.35
C GLN A 550 5.08 28.26 -11.12
N VAL A 551 5.77 28.17 -9.98
CA VAL A 551 5.32 28.75 -8.70
C VAL A 551 5.23 30.28 -8.77
N ASP A 552 6.31 30.95 -9.19
CA ASP A 552 6.37 32.40 -9.34
C ASP A 552 5.27 32.95 -10.27
N LYS A 553 5.09 32.35 -11.45
CA LYS A 553 4.06 32.79 -12.41
C LYS A 553 2.66 32.58 -11.85
N ALA A 554 2.40 31.45 -11.17
CA ALA A 554 1.11 31.18 -10.55
C ALA A 554 0.80 32.16 -9.41
N TYR A 555 1.79 32.56 -8.62
CA TYR A 555 1.67 33.57 -7.58
C TYR A 555 1.37 34.96 -8.13
N GLU A 556 2.08 35.42 -9.17
CA GLU A 556 1.77 36.72 -9.82
C GLU A 556 0.37 36.72 -10.45
N TYR A 557 -0.06 35.59 -11.04
CA TYR A 557 -1.44 35.42 -11.51
C TYR A 557 -2.46 35.50 -10.35
N LEU A 558 -2.19 34.85 -9.21
CA LEU A 558 -3.04 34.92 -8.02
C LEU A 558 -3.14 36.36 -7.47
N LYS A 559 -2.07 37.16 -7.55
CA LYS A 559 -2.06 38.58 -7.17
C LYS A 559 -2.82 39.46 -8.16
N GLN A 560 -2.64 39.24 -9.46
CA GLN A 560 -3.37 39.96 -10.52
C GLN A 560 -4.89 39.72 -10.45
N PHE A 561 -5.31 38.49 -10.14
CA PHE A 561 -6.72 38.08 -10.14
C PHE A 561 -7.33 37.93 -8.73
N LYS A 562 -6.69 38.46 -7.68
CA LYS A 562 -7.11 38.33 -6.27
C LYS A 562 -8.56 38.80 -6.00
N ASP A 563 -9.01 39.83 -6.72
CA ASP A 563 -10.32 40.46 -6.55
C ASP A 563 -11.42 39.82 -7.44
N TYR A 564 -11.07 38.80 -8.23
CA TYR A 564 -12.00 38.12 -9.13
C TYR A 564 -12.76 37.00 -8.41
N PRO A 565 -14.03 36.74 -8.76
CA PRO A 565 -14.81 35.71 -8.08
C PRO A 565 -14.27 34.30 -8.36
N CYS A 566 -14.14 33.51 -7.29
CA CYS A 566 -13.63 32.15 -7.29
C CYS A 566 -14.65 31.13 -7.85
N VAL A 567 -15.12 31.35 -9.08
CA VAL A 567 -16.09 30.49 -9.77
C VAL A 567 -15.39 29.31 -10.46
N PHE A 568 -16.00 28.13 -10.38
CA PHE A 568 -15.70 26.96 -11.19
C PHE A 568 -16.92 26.60 -12.04
N TYR A 569 -16.70 26.23 -13.31
CA TYR A 569 -17.76 25.86 -14.25
C TYR A 569 -17.59 24.39 -14.64
N GLN A 570 -18.45 23.51 -14.11
CA GLN A 570 -18.44 22.10 -14.52
C GLN A 570 -19.17 21.95 -15.86
N ILE A 571 -18.42 21.66 -16.92
CA ILE A 571 -18.98 21.25 -18.21
C ILE A 571 -19.44 19.80 -18.09
N LYS A 572 -20.65 19.50 -18.55
CA LYS A 572 -21.19 18.12 -18.65
C LYS A 572 -21.69 17.87 -20.06
N VAL A 573 -21.21 16.78 -20.65
CA VAL A 573 -21.53 16.34 -22.01
C VAL A 573 -22.52 15.19 -21.93
N ASN A 574 -23.72 15.39 -22.47
CA ASN A 574 -24.77 14.37 -22.50
C ASN A 574 -24.80 13.74 -23.89
N LEU A 575 -24.28 12.53 -24.04
CA LEU A 575 -24.22 11.82 -25.32
C LEU A 575 -25.54 11.10 -25.62
N SER A 576 -26.24 11.56 -26.66
CA SER A 576 -27.51 10.96 -27.12
C SER A 576 -27.36 9.47 -27.41
N GLY A 577 -28.30 8.65 -26.92
CA GLY A 577 -28.34 7.21 -27.16
C GLY A 577 -27.52 6.33 -26.22
N LYS A 578 -26.79 6.89 -25.24
CA LYS A 578 -26.12 6.11 -24.17
C LYS A 578 -26.95 6.10 -22.88
N THR A 579 -26.83 5.02 -22.10
CA THR A 579 -27.54 4.84 -20.81
C THR A 579 -26.87 5.52 -19.62
N ASN A 580 -25.59 5.85 -19.71
CA ASN A 580 -24.88 6.60 -18.67
C ASN A 580 -25.07 8.11 -18.90
N PRO A 581 -25.45 8.93 -17.89
CA PRO A 581 -26.12 10.21 -18.18
C PRO A 581 -25.20 11.36 -18.62
N THR A 582 -23.95 11.35 -18.17
CA THR A 582 -23.02 12.49 -18.29
C THR A 582 -21.58 12.01 -18.48
N SER A 583 -20.85 12.63 -19.40
CA SER A 583 -19.39 12.55 -19.57
C SER A 583 -18.77 13.92 -19.30
N ARG A 584 -17.51 14.00 -18.87
CA ARG A 584 -16.83 15.28 -18.68
C ARG A 584 -16.27 15.88 -19.97
N GLY A 585 -16.00 15.06 -20.99
CA GLY A 585 -15.58 15.52 -22.30
C GLY A 585 -16.13 14.68 -23.47
N ILE A 586 -15.44 14.74 -24.61
CA ILE A 586 -15.81 14.03 -25.85
C ILE A 586 -14.62 13.21 -26.31
N TYR A 587 -14.75 11.89 -26.31
CA TYR A 587 -13.71 10.96 -26.80
C TYR A 587 -14.29 9.98 -27.81
N LEU A 588 -13.89 10.15 -29.09
CA LEU A 588 -14.36 9.36 -30.23
C LEU A 588 -13.31 8.30 -30.60
N ARG A 589 -13.25 7.23 -29.80
CA ARG A 589 -12.25 6.15 -29.93
C ARG A 589 -12.66 5.03 -30.89
N GLU A 590 -13.91 4.57 -30.82
CA GLU A 590 -14.36 3.36 -31.52
C GLU A 590 -14.68 3.60 -33.01
N PRO A 591 -14.42 2.64 -33.92
CA PRO A 591 -14.74 2.78 -35.35
C PRO A 591 -16.22 3.03 -35.67
N THR A 592 -17.12 2.69 -34.75
CA THR A 592 -18.57 2.94 -34.83
C THR A 592 -19.01 4.23 -34.13
N ALA A 593 -18.14 4.92 -33.38
CA ALA A 593 -18.48 6.15 -32.67
C ALA A 593 -18.89 7.32 -33.59
N SER A 594 -18.48 7.25 -34.87
CA SER A 594 -18.89 8.17 -35.94
C SER A 594 -19.92 7.57 -36.90
N ARG A 595 -20.36 6.32 -36.68
CA ARG A 595 -21.25 5.55 -37.58
C ARG A 595 -22.05 4.45 -36.84
N GLN A 596 -23.19 4.80 -36.24
CA GLN A 596 -24.32 3.85 -36.09
C GLN A 596 -25.64 4.50 -35.67
N SER A 597 -26.72 4.08 -36.32
CA SER A 597 -28.06 3.99 -35.72
C SER A 597 -28.15 2.72 -34.87
N THR A 598 -28.90 2.75 -33.77
CA THR A 598 -28.89 1.71 -32.74
C THR A 598 -29.77 0.50 -33.05
N GLU A 599 -29.19 -0.69 -32.98
CA GLU A 599 -29.86 -1.91 -32.50
C GLU A 599 -29.00 -2.55 -31.40
N GLY A 600 -29.62 -3.26 -30.46
CA GLY A 600 -28.92 -3.91 -29.36
C GLY A 600 -29.59 -5.23 -28.96
N LYS A 601 -28.88 -6.04 -28.18
CA LYS A 601 -29.41 -7.28 -27.58
C LYS A 601 -28.94 -7.43 -26.14
N LYS A 602 -29.77 -8.09 -25.34
CA LYS A 602 -29.41 -8.73 -24.07
C LYS A 602 -29.47 -10.25 -24.23
N GLU A 603 -28.77 -10.95 -23.36
CA GLU A 603 -29.00 -12.35 -23.00
C GLU A 603 -29.38 -12.36 -21.50
N ASP A 604 -30.10 -13.39 -21.02
CA ASP A 604 -30.12 -13.85 -19.61
C ASP A 604 -30.93 -15.17 -19.49
N GLU A 605 -30.92 -15.76 -18.28
CA GLU A 605 -30.97 -17.20 -17.97
C GLU A 605 -32.38 -17.84 -17.75
N GLY A 606 -32.44 -19.17 -17.52
CA GLY A 606 -33.64 -19.88 -17.01
C GLY A 606 -33.76 -21.40 -17.27
N GLU A 607 -33.18 -22.21 -16.35
CA GLU A 607 -33.63 -23.47 -15.65
C GLU A 607 -34.65 -24.48 -16.31
N GLU A 608 -34.88 -25.75 -15.90
CA GLU A 608 -34.79 -26.47 -14.60
C GLU A 608 -34.39 -27.99 -14.70
N GLU A 609 -34.02 -28.58 -13.54
CA GLU A 609 -34.08 -30.00 -13.03
C GLU A 609 -34.00 -31.25 -13.97
N SER A 610 -33.39 -32.41 -13.58
CA SER A 610 -33.70 -33.19 -12.36
C SER A 610 -32.81 -34.45 -12.11
N SER A 611 -32.81 -34.91 -10.84
CA SER A 611 -32.58 -36.30 -10.33
C SER A 611 -31.16 -36.91 -10.13
N GLN A 612 -30.87 -37.20 -8.84
CA GLN A 612 -30.20 -38.36 -8.17
C GLN A 612 -29.30 -39.36 -8.96
N LYS A 613 -28.28 -40.01 -8.37
CA LYS A 613 -28.12 -40.47 -6.96
C LYS A 613 -26.67 -40.70 -6.49
N ASP A 614 -26.53 -40.95 -5.18
CA ASP A 614 -25.30 -41.12 -4.38
C ASP A 614 -24.43 -42.36 -4.74
N LYS A 615 -23.11 -42.24 -4.46
CA LYS A 615 -22.09 -43.31 -4.48
C LYS A 615 -20.95 -43.13 -3.46
N PHE A 616 -21.15 -42.32 -2.40
CA PHE A 616 -20.15 -42.06 -1.36
C PHE A 616 -20.07 -43.20 -0.32
N GLU A 617 -21.22 -43.76 0.06
CA GLU A 617 -21.38 -44.70 1.20
C GLU A 617 -21.07 -46.18 0.94
N GLU A 618 -20.64 -46.56 -0.27
CA GLU A 618 -20.06 -47.90 -0.52
C GLU A 618 -18.56 -47.93 -0.20
N ASN A 619 -17.82 -46.87 -0.55
CA ASN A 619 -16.36 -46.82 -0.39
C ASN A 619 -15.91 -46.63 1.07
N TYR A 620 -16.73 -45.99 1.91
CA TYR A 620 -16.41 -45.76 3.32
C TYR A 620 -16.39 -47.06 4.15
N LYS A 621 -17.18 -48.07 3.74
CA LYS A 621 -17.39 -49.34 4.46
C LYS A 621 -16.31 -50.40 4.23
N GLU A 622 -15.47 -50.25 3.20
CA GLU A 622 -14.21 -51.00 3.09
C GLU A 622 -13.13 -50.41 4.00
N LEU A 623 -13.00 -49.07 4.01
CA LEU A 623 -11.90 -48.36 4.66
C LEU A 623 -11.79 -48.57 6.18
N THR A 624 -12.91 -48.90 6.84
CA THR A 624 -13.03 -48.97 8.29
C THR A 624 -12.74 -50.34 8.91
N LYS A 625 -12.60 -51.42 8.12
CA LYS A 625 -12.68 -52.80 8.64
C LYS A 625 -11.64 -53.16 9.71
N TRP A 626 -10.41 -52.66 9.62
CA TRP A 626 -9.32 -52.99 10.58
C TRP A 626 -8.40 -51.80 10.90
N VAL A 627 -8.98 -50.74 11.48
CA VAL A 627 -8.39 -49.60 12.23
C VAL A 627 -6.87 -49.34 12.05
N ASP A 628 -6.52 -48.20 11.43
CA ASP A 628 -5.14 -47.71 11.40
C ASP A 628 -4.62 -47.36 12.81
N VAL A 629 -3.50 -47.97 13.20
CA VAL A 629 -2.79 -47.75 14.47
C VAL A 629 -2.15 -46.35 14.56
N LYS A 630 -2.08 -45.60 13.44
CA LYS A 630 -1.70 -44.19 13.40
C LYS A 630 -2.83 -43.22 13.79
N SER A 631 -4.04 -43.72 14.02
CA SER A 631 -5.19 -42.90 14.44
C SER A 631 -4.89 -42.09 15.70
N SER A 632 -5.30 -40.82 15.72
CA SER A 632 -5.10 -39.87 16.83
C SER A 632 -5.63 -40.40 18.18
N LYS A 633 -6.63 -41.29 18.17
CA LYS A 633 -7.16 -41.96 19.37
C LYS A 633 -6.15 -42.85 20.11
N PHE A 634 -5.08 -43.33 19.47
CA PHE A 634 -4.16 -44.32 20.06
C PHE A 634 -2.70 -43.86 20.17
N CYS A 635 -2.23 -42.91 19.36
CA CYS A 635 -0.82 -42.52 19.32
C CYS A 635 -0.25 -41.95 20.64
N THR A 636 -1.08 -41.44 21.55
CA THR A 636 -0.64 -41.01 22.91
C THR A 636 0.00 -42.16 23.70
N LEU A 637 -0.49 -43.40 23.52
CA LEU A 637 0.13 -44.60 24.12
C LEU A 637 1.51 -44.90 23.53
N THR A 638 1.72 -44.63 22.24
CA THR A 638 3.03 -44.81 21.57
C THR A 638 4.09 -43.87 22.12
N VAL A 639 3.76 -42.59 22.31
CA VAL A 639 4.67 -41.59 22.89
C VAL A 639 4.99 -41.94 24.36
N LEU A 640 3.99 -42.34 25.15
CA LEU A 640 4.20 -42.82 26.53
C LEU A 640 5.04 -44.11 26.60
N ARG A 641 4.93 -44.99 25.60
CA ARG A 641 5.70 -46.24 25.50
C ARG A 641 7.17 -45.99 25.21
N GLU A 642 7.51 -45.17 24.22
CA GLU A 642 8.92 -44.90 23.92
C GLU A 642 9.60 -44.01 24.97
N LYS A 643 8.85 -43.14 25.68
CA LYS A 643 9.35 -42.48 26.90
C LYS A 643 9.67 -43.48 28.01
N ARG A 644 8.83 -44.50 28.25
CA ARG A 644 9.13 -45.62 29.17
C ARG A 644 10.29 -46.52 28.71
N LEU A 645 10.74 -46.41 27.46
CA LEU A 645 11.89 -47.15 26.90
C LEU A 645 13.14 -46.26 26.72
N SER A 646 13.14 -45.05 27.30
CA SER A 646 14.26 -44.10 27.27
C SER A 646 14.69 -43.65 25.86
N ARG A 647 13.73 -43.48 24.92
CA ARG A 647 13.98 -42.98 23.55
C ARG A 647 13.25 -41.66 23.27
N PRO A 648 13.72 -40.53 23.85
CA PRO A 648 13.03 -39.25 23.70
C PRO A 648 13.16 -38.67 22.29
N GLY A 649 14.22 -38.98 21.53
CA GLY A 649 14.40 -38.51 20.15
C GLY A 649 13.43 -39.18 19.17
N THR A 650 13.25 -40.50 19.26
CA THR A 650 12.23 -41.22 18.48
C THR A 650 10.81 -40.80 18.89
N ALA A 651 10.55 -40.63 20.20
CA ALA A 651 9.26 -40.14 20.69
C ALA A 651 8.94 -38.72 20.17
N LEU A 652 9.93 -37.83 20.13
CA LEU A 652 9.80 -36.47 19.63
C LEU A 652 9.56 -36.41 18.12
N LYS A 653 10.18 -37.32 17.33
CA LYS A 653 9.92 -37.46 15.89
C LYS A 653 8.46 -37.84 15.62
N VAL A 654 7.96 -38.88 16.29
CA VAL A 654 6.55 -39.33 16.18
C VAL A 654 5.59 -38.20 16.56
N LEU A 655 5.91 -37.40 17.58
CA LEU A 655 5.09 -36.28 18.02
C LEU A 655 5.09 -35.09 17.05
N ASP A 656 6.22 -34.77 16.41
CA ASP A 656 6.28 -33.79 15.31
C ASP A 656 5.46 -34.28 14.09
N GLU A 657 5.49 -35.58 13.78
CA GLU A 657 4.68 -36.20 12.72
C GLU A 657 3.18 -36.19 13.04
N MET A 658 2.77 -36.38 14.31
CA MET A 658 1.37 -36.22 14.73
C MET A 658 0.89 -34.77 14.52
N ILE A 659 1.67 -33.79 14.98
CA ILE A 659 1.35 -32.35 14.88
C ILE A 659 1.23 -31.89 13.42
N GLN A 660 1.91 -32.54 12.48
CA GLN A 660 1.82 -32.23 11.04
C GLN A 660 0.67 -32.92 10.30
N ASN A 661 -0.07 -33.85 10.93
CA ASN A 661 -1.20 -34.56 10.33
C ASN A 661 -2.57 -34.14 10.90
N GLU A 662 -2.61 -33.41 12.01
CA GLU A 662 -3.85 -32.82 12.56
C GLU A 662 -4.18 -31.50 11.82
N ASN A 663 -4.90 -31.58 10.69
CA ASN A 663 -5.24 -30.44 9.84
C ASN A 663 -6.11 -29.35 10.51
N GLU A 664 -6.74 -29.64 11.66
CA GLU A 664 -7.55 -28.68 12.42
C GLU A 664 -7.15 -28.69 13.90
N THR A 665 -6.60 -27.58 14.38
CA THR A 665 -6.39 -27.27 15.82
C THR A 665 -5.76 -28.39 16.67
N ALA A 666 -4.53 -28.79 16.34
CA ALA A 666 -3.76 -29.75 17.13
C ALA A 666 -3.75 -29.43 18.64
N SER A 667 -4.00 -30.41 19.50
CA SER A 667 -4.32 -30.16 20.91
C SER A 667 -3.14 -29.56 21.69
N LYS A 668 -3.41 -28.53 22.51
CA LYS A 668 -2.45 -27.89 23.45
C LYS A 668 -1.63 -28.92 24.24
N LYS A 669 -2.26 -30.02 24.66
CA LYS A 669 -1.66 -31.13 25.42
C LYS A 669 -0.53 -31.85 24.66
N LEU A 670 -0.58 -31.91 23.34
CA LEU A 670 0.50 -32.50 22.52
C LEU A 670 1.76 -31.63 22.54
N TYR A 671 1.60 -30.31 22.48
CA TYR A 671 2.72 -29.37 22.61
C TYR A 671 3.28 -29.29 24.04
N GLU A 672 2.44 -29.49 25.08
CA GLU A 672 2.91 -29.67 26.46
C GLU A 672 3.75 -30.95 26.63
N MET A 673 3.32 -32.07 26.02
CA MET A 673 4.13 -33.29 25.96
C MET A 673 5.44 -33.09 25.18
N LYS A 674 5.42 -32.28 24.12
CA LYS A 674 6.59 -31.92 23.31
C LYS A 674 7.62 -31.14 24.11
N LEU A 675 7.15 -30.16 24.90
CA LEU A 675 8.01 -29.37 25.80
C LEU A 675 8.73 -30.27 26.81
N GLY A 676 8.01 -31.19 27.46
CA GLY A 676 8.62 -32.12 28.42
C GLY A 676 9.67 -33.06 27.80
N LEU A 677 9.53 -33.42 26.51
CA LEU A 677 10.56 -34.20 25.79
C LEU A 677 11.79 -33.34 25.42
N LEU A 678 11.59 -32.08 25.03
CA LEU A 678 12.69 -31.15 24.74
C LEU A 678 13.51 -30.79 26.00
N GLU A 679 12.85 -30.68 27.14
CA GLU A 679 13.48 -30.49 28.46
C GLU A 679 14.29 -31.74 28.87
N GLU A 680 13.74 -32.94 28.67
CA GLU A 680 14.41 -34.22 28.96
C GLU A 680 15.63 -34.48 28.05
N ILE A 681 15.66 -33.91 26.84
CA ILE A 681 16.82 -33.96 25.94
C ILE A 681 17.86 -32.87 26.28
N GLY A 682 17.46 -31.78 26.95
CA GLY A 682 18.34 -30.67 27.35
C GLY A 682 18.44 -29.51 26.33
N TRP A 683 17.65 -29.51 25.26
CA TRP A 683 17.69 -28.47 24.21
C TRP A 683 16.98 -27.18 24.63
N SER A 684 17.60 -26.45 25.56
CA SER A 684 17.06 -25.23 26.17
C SER A 684 16.62 -24.14 25.19
N HIS A 685 17.26 -24.02 24.02
CA HIS A 685 16.85 -23.09 22.96
C HIS A 685 15.51 -23.48 22.33
N LEU A 686 15.29 -24.77 22.05
CA LEU A 686 14.03 -25.30 21.52
C LEU A 686 12.91 -25.35 22.56
N VAL A 687 13.24 -25.59 23.84
CA VAL A 687 12.30 -25.44 24.97
C VAL A 687 11.79 -24.00 25.03
N THR A 688 12.70 -23.02 24.95
CA THR A 688 12.36 -21.59 24.97
C THR A 688 11.48 -21.21 23.77
N TYR A 689 11.78 -21.72 22.57
CA TYR A 689 10.95 -21.53 21.38
C TYR A 689 9.51 -22.03 21.56
N GLU A 690 9.32 -23.29 21.94
CA GLU A 690 7.98 -23.85 22.04
C GLU A 690 7.20 -23.20 23.19
N LYS A 691 7.85 -22.75 24.29
CA LYS A 691 7.19 -21.97 25.35
C LYS A 691 6.67 -20.62 24.86
N GLN A 692 7.38 -19.96 23.95
CA GLN A 692 6.92 -18.73 23.29
C GLN A 692 5.80 -19.02 22.29
N TRP A 693 5.98 -20.01 21.40
CA TRP A 693 4.99 -20.35 20.38
C TRP A 693 3.70 -20.98 20.93
N MET A 694 3.72 -21.56 22.13
CA MET A 694 2.51 -21.95 22.85
C MET A 694 1.56 -20.77 23.12
N GLN A 695 2.11 -19.57 23.34
CA GLN A 695 1.31 -18.35 23.56
C GLN A 695 0.68 -17.84 22.26
N VAL A 696 1.35 -18.07 21.13
CA VAL A 696 0.88 -17.68 19.78
C VAL A 696 -0.14 -18.68 19.22
N ARG A 697 0.04 -19.98 19.48
CA ARG A 697 -0.88 -21.05 19.01
C ARG A 697 -2.12 -21.21 19.89
N PHE A 698 -2.03 -20.88 21.18
CA PHE A 698 -3.11 -21.01 22.15
C PHE A 698 -3.25 -19.74 23.02
N PRO A 699 -3.54 -18.57 22.41
CA PRO A 699 -3.83 -17.36 23.17
C PRO A 699 -5.10 -17.55 24.00
N THR A 700 -5.20 -16.88 25.15
CA THR A 700 -6.38 -16.98 26.03
C THR A 700 -7.61 -16.25 25.50
N SER A 701 -7.42 -15.29 24.60
CA SER A 701 -8.45 -14.66 23.77
C SER A 701 -7.87 -14.45 22.37
N LEU A 702 -8.65 -14.73 21.33
CA LEU A 702 -8.38 -14.19 20.01
C LEU A 702 -8.79 -12.70 20.01
N PRO A 703 -8.01 -11.80 19.40
CA PRO A 703 -8.53 -10.47 19.10
C PRO A 703 -9.72 -10.60 18.13
N LEU A 704 -10.67 -9.67 18.24
CA LEU A 704 -11.59 -9.41 17.13
C LEU A 704 -10.82 -8.65 16.04
N PHE A 705 -11.08 -9.02 14.78
CA PHE A 705 -10.44 -8.56 13.53
C PHE A 705 -9.07 -9.19 13.22
#